data_AF-A0A8J5KKC4-F1
#
_entry.id   AF-A0A8J5KKC4-F1
#
_cell.length_a   1.000
_cell.length_b   1.000
_cell.length_c   1.000
_cell.angle_alpha   90.00
_cell.angle_beta   90.00
_cell.angle_gamma   90.00
#
_symmetry.space_group_name_H-M   'P 1'
#
loop_
_entity.id
_entity.type
_entity.pdbx_description
1 polymer ?
#
loop_
_entity_poly.entity_id
_entity_poly.type
_entity_poly.pdbx_seq_one_letter_code
_entity_poly.pdbx_strand_id
1 'polypeptide(L)'
;MAIYEYKSPSRPMANSLYTRMLQSSYDFMARNFGLLHLSLSSGIHDEETLEKAPLPFPSHRSDKINQIMAIDEHEDNYLQEDERALGINMNEGNAAEALTRIELDVAYSSEKLLNLEILLMLVADRVNDFESSKMEHGDILAESVKKFFESDILCGILCAEVKELQSFLSFLQTEIMETCQNIFDGENLEAIASEVGEKLLDAEKSVRKLQDSIADIQKQSLKFESILALCHVEARLDEDQEFDNGHLSSICTVDQQWSVLKMLDESLARELDLENKLSDTRSNEKDLKLQLLYAEAELDFIKESIEIHLERALEAENTAEVLLAISKEFAGRLEVVQFSLNSSLRRENELKSHLNVHADKTTKGSTGTIPEIISLKEKVKILEEQLRQSHAQMQLAAASVESSHKQQCFLHSELGLKENVIEGLRADVLRTENRVGSAEGKYVELQGINIKLNEEPVLLQKSNSERTNLSRSSDSDMQLEHARASVEALKEKQSGLYDTIDDMGIVIEELKIKVSKAESRAENAESKCTLLTETNLELNEELGFLRGKLEYMETSTHQAEGAKIATAKDIGIRTKLIGDLVMKLALERERLQSEISTLIKKNRALSEKLKRNSSSYKGTHNETLPGTKSSIERPAESFSRDIQAENLAAGIGEMHLVTTLSAEEKASGSDSKIETVRNIEAAQLDPKYLCMAILVLFVAVLTFYTYQQESNPVY
;
A
#
# COMPACT_ATOMS: atom_id res chain seq x y z
N MET A 1 63.09 22.16 -17.10
CA MET A 1 61.80 22.86 -16.98
C MET A 1 60.71 21.86 -17.35
N ALA A 2 59.74 21.52 -16.50
CA ALA A 2 59.46 22.00 -15.14
C ALA A 2 59.86 20.97 -14.06
N ILE A 3 59.85 21.42 -12.79
CA ILE A 3 60.05 20.60 -11.59
C ILE A 3 58.70 20.57 -10.86
N TYR A 4 58.28 19.40 -10.36
CA TYR A 4 57.27 19.32 -9.32
C TYR A 4 57.78 18.38 -8.21
N GLU A 5 58.10 18.97 -7.06
CA GLU A 5 58.41 18.23 -5.84
C GLU A 5 57.11 17.69 -5.24
N TYR A 6 57.05 16.38 -4.96
CA TYR A 6 55.99 15.82 -4.13
C TYR A 6 56.47 15.75 -2.67
N LYS A 7 55.90 16.60 -1.83
CA LYS A 7 56.32 16.82 -0.44
C LYS A 7 55.50 15.93 0.50
N SER A 8 56.12 14.93 1.11
CA SER A 8 55.46 14.01 2.04
C SER A 8 54.90 14.73 3.28
N PRO A 9 53.63 14.55 3.65
CA PRO A 9 53.11 14.97 4.95
C PRO A 9 53.52 13.99 6.06
N SER A 10 53.73 14.52 7.26
CA SER A 10 54.27 13.81 8.43
C SER A 10 53.31 12.77 9.03
N ARG A 11 53.87 11.66 9.56
CA ARG A 11 53.16 10.62 10.33
C ARG A 11 53.15 10.89 11.86
N PRO A 12 52.18 11.65 12.42
CA PRO A 12 51.82 11.44 13.83
C PRO A 12 50.33 11.18 14.06
N MET A 13 49.44 11.55 13.13
CA MET A 13 47.98 11.52 13.38
C MET A 13 47.36 10.12 13.21
N ALA A 14 47.88 9.29 12.30
CA ALA A 14 47.37 7.94 12.04
C ALA A 14 47.53 6.99 13.25
N ASN A 15 48.66 7.05 13.95
CA ASN A 15 48.88 6.24 15.15
C ASN A 15 47.91 6.62 16.27
N SER A 16 47.57 7.90 16.41
CA SER A 16 46.59 8.36 17.41
C SER A 16 45.19 7.76 17.22
N LEU A 17 44.73 7.62 15.97
CA LEU A 17 43.44 7.00 15.66
C LEU A 17 43.47 5.49 15.85
N TYR A 18 44.55 4.82 15.40
CA TYR A 18 44.70 3.38 15.57
C TYR A 18 44.77 2.96 17.04
N THR A 19 45.50 3.70 17.88
CA THR A 19 45.54 3.45 19.34
C THR A 19 44.19 3.73 20.01
N ARG A 20 43.41 4.73 19.55
CA ARG A 20 42.05 4.98 20.07
C ARG A 20 41.06 3.87 19.70
N MET A 21 41.10 3.36 18.47
CA MET A 21 40.26 2.23 18.06
C MET A 21 40.60 0.95 18.84
N LEU A 22 41.89 0.64 19.00
CA LEU A 22 42.31 -0.52 19.81
C LEU A 22 41.89 -0.39 21.28
N GLN A 23 42.02 0.79 21.89
CA GLN A 23 41.55 0.99 23.27
C GLN A 23 40.02 0.84 23.38
N SER A 24 39.26 1.41 22.43
CA SER A 24 37.79 1.28 22.42
C SER A 24 37.31 -0.15 22.21
N SER A 25 38.01 -0.94 21.39
CA SER A 25 37.74 -2.37 21.17
C SER A 25 38.05 -3.19 22.43
N TYR A 26 39.16 -2.88 23.11
CA TYR A 26 39.53 -3.53 24.37
C TYR A 26 38.54 -3.22 25.50
N ASP A 27 38.12 -1.96 25.65
CA ASP A 27 37.15 -1.53 26.66
C ASP A 27 35.74 -2.12 26.39
N PHE A 28 35.37 -2.32 25.11
CA PHE A 28 34.13 -3.01 24.73
C PHE A 28 34.17 -4.50 25.07
N MET A 29 35.26 -5.21 24.72
CA MET A 29 35.42 -6.62 25.10
C MET A 29 35.48 -6.80 26.63
N ALA A 30 36.14 -5.90 27.36
CA ALA A 30 36.21 -5.96 28.82
C ALA A 30 34.84 -5.82 29.51
N ARG A 31 33.94 -4.98 28.97
CA ARG A 31 32.55 -4.86 29.48
C ARG A 31 31.74 -6.13 29.21
N ASN A 32 31.83 -6.68 28.00
CA ASN A 32 31.03 -7.84 27.62
C ASN A 32 31.49 -9.13 28.30
N PHE A 33 32.81 -9.33 28.47
CA PHE A 33 33.32 -10.46 29.26
C PHE A 33 33.09 -10.31 30.77
N GLY A 34 33.06 -9.08 31.29
CA GLY A 34 32.73 -8.81 32.69
C GLY A 34 31.30 -9.19 33.07
N LEU A 35 30.34 -9.02 32.14
CA LEU A 35 28.94 -9.41 32.33
C LEU A 35 28.75 -10.94 32.28
N LEU A 36 29.43 -11.63 31.36
CA LEU A 36 29.39 -13.11 31.27
C LEU A 36 29.86 -13.81 32.55
N HIS A 37 30.84 -13.24 33.26
CA HIS A 37 31.35 -13.83 34.51
C HIS A 37 30.43 -13.60 35.73
N LEU A 38 29.46 -12.69 35.65
CA LEU A 38 28.44 -12.49 36.69
C LEU A 38 27.24 -13.43 36.52
N SER A 39 26.84 -13.75 35.29
CA SER A 39 25.71 -14.67 35.03
C SER A 39 26.03 -16.15 35.26
N LEU A 40 27.30 -16.57 35.26
CA LEU A 40 27.71 -17.97 35.50
C LEU A 40 27.94 -18.31 36.99
N SER A 41 27.69 -17.39 37.94
CA SER A 41 28.05 -17.58 39.36
C SER A 41 26.87 -17.82 40.32
N SER A 42 25.63 -18.03 39.83
CA SER A 42 24.45 -18.23 40.70
C SER A 42 23.72 -19.57 40.53
N GLY A 43 24.41 -20.62 40.06
CA GLY A 43 23.81 -21.90 39.67
C GLY A 43 24.39 -23.14 40.33
N ILE A 44 24.69 -23.13 41.64
CA ILE A 44 25.09 -24.32 42.43
C ILE A 44 24.48 -24.25 43.85
N HIS A 45 24.06 -25.41 44.38
CA HIS A 45 23.34 -25.69 45.64
C HIS A 45 21.83 -25.40 45.64
N ASP A 46 20.94 -26.27 46.17
CA ASP A 46 21.09 -27.67 46.63
C ASP A 46 19.71 -28.36 46.60
N GLU A 47 19.68 -29.68 46.43
CA GLU A 47 18.47 -30.51 46.53
C GLU A 47 18.67 -31.61 47.59
N GLU A 48 18.16 -31.44 48.82
CA GLU A 48 17.63 -32.57 49.61
C GLU A 48 16.82 -32.16 50.88
N THR A 49 15.77 -32.95 51.15
CA THR A 49 15.05 -33.15 52.44
C THR A 49 14.18 -32.01 53.05
N LEU A 50 12.84 -32.21 53.06
CA LEU A 50 12.12 -32.62 54.30
C LEU A 50 10.68 -33.15 54.05
N GLU A 51 10.20 -33.96 55.00
CA GLU A 51 8.97 -34.76 55.04
C GLU A 51 7.58 -34.03 55.03
N LYS A 52 6.62 -34.74 54.43
CA LYS A 52 5.21 -35.01 54.86
C LYS A 52 4.36 -33.95 55.61
N ALA A 53 3.27 -33.57 54.90
CA ALA A 53 1.86 -33.53 55.36
C ALA A 53 1.40 -32.43 56.36
N PRO A 54 0.08 -32.15 56.48
CA PRO A 54 -1.04 -32.31 55.54
C PRO A 54 -1.85 -30.99 55.29
N LEU A 55 -2.85 -31.07 54.41
CA LEU A 55 -3.85 -30.02 54.11
C LEU A 55 -4.61 -29.49 55.36
N PRO A 56 -5.10 -28.24 55.26
CA PRO A 56 -6.50 -27.99 55.62
C PRO A 56 -7.29 -27.21 54.54
N PHE A 57 -8.53 -27.64 54.29
CA PHE A 57 -9.56 -26.82 53.63
C PHE A 57 -10.09 -25.74 54.60
N PRO A 58 -10.56 -24.60 54.08
CA PRO A 58 -12.01 -24.36 54.04
C PRO A 58 -12.47 -23.88 52.64
N SER A 59 -13.60 -24.31 52.07
CA SER A 59 -14.98 -24.08 52.52
C SER A 59 -15.38 -22.59 52.60
N HIS A 60 -15.85 -22.01 51.48
CA HIS A 60 -17.28 -21.73 51.34
C HIS A 60 -17.68 -21.44 49.90
N ARG A 61 -18.78 -22.07 49.45
CA ARG A 61 -19.46 -21.79 48.17
C ARG A 61 -20.90 -21.34 48.46
N SER A 62 -21.04 -20.10 48.89
CA SER A 62 -22.33 -19.41 49.05
C SER A 62 -22.05 -17.93 49.30
N ASP A 63 -22.31 -17.08 48.29
CA ASP A 63 -22.60 -15.63 48.38
C ASP A 63 -22.39 -14.94 47.01
N LYS A 64 -23.08 -15.44 45.97
CA LYS A 64 -23.03 -14.87 44.60
C LYS A 64 -24.38 -14.90 43.87
N ILE A 65 -25.48 -14.59 44.59
CA ILE A 65 -26.83 -14.49 44.00
C ILE A 65 -27.57 -13.17 44.34
N ASN A 66 -27.22 -12.45 45.41
CA ASN A 66 -27.93 -11.24 45.84
C ASN A 66 -27.13 -9.93 45.67
N GLN A 67 -26.55 -9.70 44.49
CA GLN A 67 -26.05 -8.37 44.11
C GLN A 67 -26.08 -8.15 42.58
N ILE A 68 -27.24 -8.40 41.98
CA ILE A 68 -27.62 -7.85 40.68
C ILE A 68 -28.52 -6.63 40.97
N MET A 69 -28.29 -5.52 40.25
CA MET A 69 -28.87 -4.18 40.46
C MET A 69 -28.24 -3.32 41.57
N ALA A 70 -27.04 -2.80 41.28
CA ALA A 70 -26.74 -1.38 41.50
C ALA A 70 -25.76 -0.92 40.41
N ILE A 71 -25.97 0.28 39.89
CA ILE A 71 -25.16 0.91 38.84
C ILE A 71 -23.84 1.38 39.45
N ASP A 72 -22.72 1.12 38.77
CA ASP A 72 -21.58 2.04 38.80
C ASP A 72 -20.88 2.00 37.44
N GLU A 73 -20.75 3.16 36.82
CA GLU A 73 -20.07 3.35 35.53
C GLU A 73 -18.58 3.57 35.81
N HIS A 74 -17.68 2.64 35.45
CA HIS A 74 -16.25 2.91 35.25
C HIS A 74 -15.46 1.67 34.75
N GLU A 75 -15.45 1.44 33.45
CA GLU A 75 -14.27 0.91 32.74
C GLU A 75 -14.15 1.64 31.40
N ASP A 76 -13.08 2.44 31.26
CA ASP A 76 -12.31 2.70 30.02
C ASP A 76 -11.44 3.94 30.24
N ASN A 77 -10.33 3.78 30.98
CA ASN A 77 -9.23 4.74 30.91
C ASN A 77 -7.89 4.17 31.39
N TYR A 78 -7.25 3.36 30.54
CA TYR A 78 -5.80 3.12 30.58
C TYR A 78 -5.29 2.87 29.16
N LEU A 79 -5.20 3.95 28.36
CA LEU A 79 -4.18 4.15 27.29
C LEU A 79 -4.37 5.51 26.56
N GLN A 80 -4.73 6.61 27.25
CA GLN A 80 -4.71 7.95 26.64
C GLN A 80 -4.34 9.09 27.62
N GLU A 81 -3.23 8.94 28.33
CA GLU A 81 -2.52 10.06 28.97
C GLU A 81 -1.15 10.27 28.30
N ASP A 82 -1.09 11.15 27.29
CA ASP A 82 0.05 12.08 27.11
C ASP A 82 -0.16 13.24 26.09
N GLU A 83 -1.34 13.41 25.46
CA GLU A 83 -1.58 14.48 24.45
C GLU A 83 -2.78 15.41 24.75
N ARG A 84 -3.02 15.74 26.03
CA ARG A 84 -4.03 16.76 26.43
C ARG A 84 -3.57 17.75 27.50
N ALA A 85 -2.33 18.23 27.42
CA ALA A 85 -1.82 19.26 28.34
C ALA A 85 -0.66 20.12 27.80
N LEU A 86 -0.81 20.72 26.62
CA LEU A 86 0.04 21.84 26.20
C LEU A 86 -0.80 22.88 25.46
N GLY A 87 -0.72 24.14 25.89
CA GLY A 87 -1.21 25.27 25.10
C GLY A 87 -0.29 25.44 23.91
N ILE A 88 -0.54 24.69 22.83
CA ILE A 88 0.21 24.77 21.59
C ILE A 88 -0.23 26.06 20.90
N ASN A 89 0.63 27.07 20.96
CA ASN A 89 0.52 28.26 20.14
C ASN A 89 0.53 27.79 18.67
N MET A 90 -0.57 27.96 17.95
CA MET A 90 -0.74 27.37 16.61
C MET A 90 0.26 27.97 15.63
N ASN A 91 1.24 27.17 15.20
CA ASN A 91 2.09 27.53 14.08
C ASN A 91 1.35 27.33 12.75
N GLU A 92 1.72 28.11 11.75
CA GLU A 92 1.12 28.18 10.40
C GLU A 92 0.90 26.78 9.75
N GLY A 93 1.85 25.86 9.91
CA GLY A 93 1.73 24.49 9.39
C GLY A 93 0.63 23.64 10.06
N ASN A 94 0.39 23.82 11.36
CA ASN A 94 -0.65 23.08 12.09
C ASN A 94 -2.06 23.58 11.73
N ALA A 95 -2.21 24.89 11.49
CA ALA A 95 -3.48 25.45 11.02
C ALA A 95 -3.84 24.97 9.60
N ALA A 96 -2.85 24.86 8.70
CA ALA A 96 -3.06 24.29 7.36
C ALA A 96 -3.39 22.78 7.41
N GLU A 97 -2.70 22.01 8.26
CA GLU A 97 -2.98 20.58 8.45
C GLU A 97 -4.39 20.35 9.02
N ALA A 98 -4.78 21.09 10.06
CA ALA A 98 -6.13 21.05 10.64
C ALA A 98 -7.21 21.43 9.60
N LEU A 99 -6.98 22.45 8.77
CA LEU A 99 -7.87 22.78 7.66
C LEU A 99 -8.01 21.61 6.68
N THR A 100 -6.91 20.97 6.26
CA THR A 100 -7.01 19.83 5.32
C THR A 100 -7.73 18.61 5.91
N ARG A 101 -7.64 18.38 7.23
CA ARG A 101 -8.45 17.38 7.93
C ARG A 101 -9.93 17.74 7.89
N ILE A 102 -10.27 18.96 8.28
CA ILE A 102 -11.66 19.48 8.24
C ILE A 102 -12.26 19.41 6.83
N GLU A 103 -11.51 19.80 5.80
CA GLU A 103 -11.97 19.71 4.39
C GLU A 103 -12.27 18.26 3.97
N LEU A 104 -11.43 17.30 4.41
CA LEU A 104 -11.63 15.87 4.16
C LEU A 104 -12.83 15.30 4.93
N ASP A 105 -13.03 15.70 6.19
CA ASP A 105 -14.18 15.28 7.01
C ASP A 105 -15.51 15.87 6.51
N VAL A 106 -15.50 17.10 5.96
CA VAL A 106 -16.64 17.69 5.25
C VAL A 106 -16.93 16.94 3.95
N ALA A 107 -15.90 16.54 3.19
CA ALA A 107 -16.07 15.75 1.97
C ALA A 107 -16.65 14.34 2.28
N TYR A 108 -16.09 13.64 3.26
CA TYR A 108 -16.61 12.37 3.78
C TYR A 108 -18.07 12.49 4.24
N SER A 109 -18.38 13.53 5.02
CA SER A 109 -19.76 13.78 5.47
C SER A 109 -20.73 14.04 4.31
N SER A 110 -20.26 14.68 3.24
CA SER A 110 -21.06 14.93 2.03
C SER A 110 -21.33 13.64 1.24
N GLU A 111 -20.35 12.74 1.17
CA GLU A 111 -20.51 11.42 0.55
C GLU A 111 -21.42 10.52 1.39
N LYS A 112 -21.22 10.46 2.72
CA LYS A 112 -22.11 9.72 3.63
C LYS A 112 -23.54 10.26 3.57
N LEU A 113 -23.75 11.58 3.47
CA LEU A 113 -25.07 12.17 3.25
C LEU A 113 -25.71 11.71 1.93
N LEU A 114 -24.97 11.73 0.81
CA LEU A 114 -25.49 11.28 -0.49
C LEU A 114 -25.94 9.80 -0.44
N ASN A 115 -25.16 8.95 0.24
CA ASN A 115 -25.53 7.55 0.47
C ASN A 115 -26.80 7.41 1.33
N LEU A 116 -27.01 8.30 2.29
CA LEU A 116 -28.25 8.35 3.10
C LEU A 116 -29.45 8.93 2.33
N GLU A 117 -29.24 9.83 1.38
CA GLU A 117 -30.30 10.28 0.45
C GLU A 117 -30.74 9.13 -0.49
N ILE A 118 -29.81 8.28 -0.94
CA ILE A 118 -30.12 7.05 -1.68
C ILE A 118 -30.86 6.04 -0.80
N LEU A 119 -30.41 5.82 0.44
CA LEU A 119 -31.11 4.94 1.38
C LEU A 119 -32.52 5.46 1.71
N LEU A 120 -32.68 6.77 1.91
CA LEU A 120 -33.98 7.42 2.09
C LEU A 120 -34.92 7.15 0.90
N MET A 121 -34.41 7.20 -0.33
CA MET A 121 -35.19 6.89 -1.54
C MET A 121 -35.65 5.43 -1.54
N LEU A 122 -34.80 4.48 -1.16
CA LEU A 122 -35.14 3.06 -1.06
C LEU A 122 -36.15 2.78 0.07
N VAL A 123 -35.98 3.41 1.24
CA VAL A 123 -36.95 3.33 2.35
C VAL A 123 -38.30 3.90 1.91
N ALA A 124 -38.31 5.04 1.21
CA ALA A 124 -39.54 5.65 0.71
C ALA A 124 -40.28 4.72 -0.26
N ASP A 125 -39.58 4.11 -1.22
CA ASP A 125 -40.14 3.12 -2.16
C ASP A 125 -40.81 1.95 -1.41
N ARG A 126 -40.08 1.33 -0.47
CA ARG A 126 -40.57 0.19 0.32
C ARG A 126 -41.72 0.52 1.26
N VAL A 127 -41.69 1.66 1.93
CA VAL A 127 -42.77 2.10 2.82
C VAL A 127 -44.02 2.46 2.01
N ASN A 128 -43.89 3.05 0.81
CA ASN A 128 -45.03 3.32 -0.09
C ASN A 128 -45.60 2.02 -0.69
N ASP A 129 -44.75 1.05 -1.07
CA ASP A 129 -45.17 -0.31 -1.47
C ASP A 129 -45.99 -0.98 -0.36
N PHE A 130 -45.53 -0.87 0.89
CA PHE A 130 -46.24 -1.40 2.05
C PHE A 130 -47.57 -0.65 2.32
N GLU A 131 -47.57 0.68 2.31
CA GLU A 131 -48.76 1.51 2.54
C GLU A 131 -49.84 1.25 1.48
N SER A 132 -49.46 1.06 0.20
CA SER A 132 -50.39 0.68 -0.85
C SER A 132 -50.91 -0.77 -0.70
N SER A 133 -50.04 -1.72 -0.31
CA SER A 133 -50.42 -3.11 -0.04
C SER A 133 -51.37 -3.27 1.14
N LYS A 134 -51.49 -2.27 2.02
CA LYS A 134 -52.42 -2.26 3.16
C LYS A 134 -53.89 -2.09 2.75
N MET A 135 -54.16 -1.56 1.55
CA MET A 135 -55.53 -1.28 1.07
C MET A 135 -56.18 -2.43 0.27
N GLU A 136 -55.40 -3.39 -0.25
CA GLU A 136 -55.96 -4.54 -0.98
C GLU A 136 -56.39 -5.67 -0.03
N HIS A 137 -57.58 -6.24 -0.28
CA HIS A 137 -58.30 -7.06 0.70
C HIS A 137 -57.68 -8.43 1.03
N GLY A 138 -57.74 -8.80 2.30
CA GLY A 138 -58.10 -10.15 2.75
C GLY A 138 -56.97 -11.17 2.88
N ASP A 139 -56.38 -11.58 1.77
CA ASP A 139 -55.81 -12.94 1.67
C ASP A 139 -54.26 -13.03 1.57
N ILE A 140 -53.54 -11.92 1.77
CA ILE A 140 -52.06 -11.86 1.62
C ILE A 140 -51.36 -11.39 2.91
N LEU A 141 -51.71 -11.99 4.06
CA LEU A 141 -51.19 -11.57 5.36
C LEU A 141 -49.66 -11.79 5.50
N ALA A 142 -49.14 -12.94 5.04
CA ALA A 142 -47.74 -13.33 5.26
C ALA A 142 -46.73 -12.47 4.49
N GLU A 143 -47.00 -12.16 3.22
CA GLU A 143 -46.13 -11.29 2.40
C GLU A 143 -46.21 -9.83 2.87
N SER A 144 -47.38 -9.37 3.32
CA SER A 144 -47.56 -8.03 3.92
C SER A 144 -46.75 -7.89 5.22
N VAL A 145 -46.79 -8.88 6.10
CA VAL A 145 -45.96 -8.93 7.33
C VAL A 145 -44.46 -8.95 7.01
N LYS A 146 -44.04 -9.68 5.98
CA LYS A 146 -42.64 -9.68 5.52
C LYS A 146 -42.20 -8.29 5.03
N LYS A 147 -43.00 -7.65 4.18
CA LYS A 147 -42.75 -6.28 3.67
C LYS A 147 -42.75 -5.23 4.78
N PHE A 148 -43.58 -5.40 5.82
CA PHE A 148 -43.56 -4.57 7.01
C PHE A 148 -42.20 -4.65 7.72
N PHE A 149 -41.71 -5.86 8.05
CA PHE A 149 -40.42 -6.03 8.70
C PHE A 149 -39.24 -5.55 7.84
N GLU A 150 -39.27 -5.77 6.52
CA GLU A 150 -38.26 -5.21 5.60
C GLU A 150 -38.24 -3.68 5.65
N SER A 151 -39.41 -3.03 5.67
CA SER A 151 -39.54 -1.57 5.75
C SER A 151 -39.11 -1.01 7.12
N ASP A 152 -39.47 -1.71 8.20
CA ASP A 152 -39.13 -1.35 9.59
C ASP A 152 -37.61 -1.43 9.84
N ILE A 153 -36.96 -2.52 9.40
CA ILE A 153 -35.51 -2.68 9.49
C ILE A 153 -34.79 -1.61 8.68
N LEU A 154 -35.21 -1.35 7.43
CA LEU A 154 -34.60 -0.32 6.58
C LEU A 154 -34.78 1.09 7.17
N CYS A 155 -35.94 1.40 7.74
CA CYS A 155 -36.19 2.66 8.45
C CYS A 155 -35.33 2.78 9.72
N GLY A 156 -35.15 1.68 10.46
CA GLY A 156 -34.29 1.60 11.64
C GLY A 156 -32.81 1.87 11.31
N ILE A 157 -32.29 1.26 10.23
CA ILE A 157 -30.93 1.48 9.73
C ILE A 157 -30.75 2.96 9.32
N LEU A 158 -31.67 3.51 8.53
CA LEU A 158 -31.64 4.93 8.16
C LEU A 158 -31.63 5.84 9.39
N CYS A 159 -32.52 5.60 10.36
CA CYS A 159 -32.57 6.35 11.62
C CYS A 159 -31.27 6.26 12.45
N ALA A 160 -30.56 5.13 12.42
CA ALA A 160 -29.30 4.97 13.15
C ALA A 160 -28.15 5.74 12.48
N GLU A 161 -27.94 5.52 11.19
CA GLU A 161 -26.87 6.17 10.40
C GLU A 161 -27.03 7.70 10.35
N VAL A 162 -28.26 8.19 10.26
CA VAL A 162 -28.57 9.62 10.26
C VAL A 162 -28.27 10.27 11.62
N LYS A 163 -28.42 9.53 12.74
CA LYS A 163 -28.01 10.00 14.08
C LYS A 163 -26.50 9.99 14.25
N GLU A 164 -25.81 8.98 13.73
CA GLU A 164 -24.35 8.90 13.74
C GLU A 164 -23.74 10.09 12.96
N LEU A 165 -24.20 10.33 11.73
CA LEU A 165 -23.72 11.46 10.93
C LEU A 165 -24.05 12.82 11.58
N GLN A 166 -25.22 12.96 12.22
CA GLN A 166 -25.55 14.17 12.99
C GLN A 166 -24.59 14.39 14.18
N SER A 167 -24.23 13.32 14.89
CA SER A 167 -23.24 13.38 15.98
C SER A 167 -21.86 13.78 15.44
N PHE A 168 -21.42 13.18 14.34
CA PHE A 168 -20.15 13.51 13.68
C PHE A 168 -20.10 14.97 13.21
N LEU A 169 -21.15 15.49 12.57
CA LEU A 169 -21.21 16.91 12.18
C LEU A 169 -21.22 17.86 13.38
N SER A 170 -21.75 17.43 14.53
CA SER A 170 -21.72 18.23 15.77
C SER A 170 -20.30 18.31 16.35
N PHE A 171 -19.55 17.21 16.29
CA PHE A 171 -18.12 17.17 16.61
C PHE A 171 -17.31 18.05 15.64
N LEU A 172 -17.48 17.87 14.33
CA LEU A 172 -16.77 18.62 13.29
C LEU A 172 -17.06 20.13 13.37
N GLN A 173 -18.29 20.54 13.70
CA GLN A 173 -18.62 21.94 13.96
C GLN A 173 -17.88 22.50 15.19
N THR A 174 -17.65 21.67 16.21
CA THR A 174 -16.89 22.07 17.41
C THR A 174 -15.41 22.23 17.07
N GLU A 175 -14.84 21.33 16.28
CA GLU A 175 -13.46 21.39 15.80
C GLU A 175 -13.22 22.61 14.88
N ILE A 176 -14.15 22.94 13.98
CA ILE A 176 -14.10 24.16 13.16
C ILE A 176 -14.12 25.42 14.05
N MET A 177 -14.94 25.44 15.10
CA MET A 177 -15.02 26.57 16.02
C MET A 177 -13.73 26.73 16.86
N GLU A 178 -13.16 25.63 17.35
CA GLU A 178 -11.89 25.61 18.10
C GLU A 178 -10.71 26.05 17.21
N THR A 179 -10.60 25.51 16.01
CA THR A 179 -9.55 25.90 15.05
C THR A 179 -9.67 27.36 14.62
N CYS A 180 -10.89 27.86 14.38
CA CYS A 180 -11.12 29.29 14.15
C CYS A 180 -10.64 30.15 15.32
N GLN A 181 -11.07 29.83 16.56
CA GLN A 181 -10.68 30.58 17.75
C GLN A 181 -9.15 30.64 17.91
N ASN A 182 -8.48 29.50 17.76
CA ASN A 182 -7.02 29.40 17.88
C ASN A 182 -6.25 30.15 16.78
N ILE A 183 -6.85 30.39 15.60
CA ILE A 183 -6.25 31.19 14.52
C ILE A 183 -6.45 32.69 14.76
N PHE A 184 -7.62 33.12 15.25
CA PHE A 184 -7.91 34.54 15.50
C PHE A 184 -7.22 35.11 16.76
N ASP A 185 -6.82 34.27 17.71
CA ASP A 185 -6.09 34.69 18.92
C ASP A 185 -4.56 34.85 18.69
N GLY A 186 -4.04 34.57 17.49
CA GLY A 186 -2.60 34.63 17.16
C GLY A 186 -2.09 36.00 16.66
N GLU A 187 -1.29 36.70 17.47
CA GLU A 187 -0.90 38.12 17.26
C GLU A 187 -0.08 38.49 15.98
N ASN A 188 0.21 37.61 15.01
CA ASN A 188 1.17 37.92 13.92
C ASN A 188 0.93 37.32 12.50
N LEU A 189 -0.28 36.88 12.13
CA LEU A 189 -0.50 36.11 10.88
C LEU A 189 -1.64 36.62 9.95
N GLU A 190 -1.82 37.93 9.85
CA GLU A 190 -2.95 38.61 9.16
C GLU A 190 -3.27 38.09 7.73
N ALA A 191 -2.26 37.75 6.91
CA ALA A 191 -2.49 37.28 5.54
C ALA A 191 -2.92 35.80 5.44
N ILE A 192 -2.28 34.90 6.19
CA ILE A 192 -2.60 33.47 6.16
C ILE A 192 -3.86 33.18 6.99
N ALA A 193 -4.09 33.92 8.07
CA ALA A 193 -5.37 33.89 8.79
C ALA A 193 -6.56 34.31 7.89
N SER A 194 -6.33 35.18 6.90
CA SER A 194 -7.37 35.51 5.91
C SER A 194 -7.68 34.33 4.97
N GLU A 195 -6.68 33.65 4.40
CA GLU A 195 -6.93 32.55 3.46
C GLU A 195 -7.45 31.28 4.16
N VAL A 196 -6.83 30.89 5.28
CA VAL A 196 -7.26 29.73 6.08
C VAL A 196 -8.62 30.01 6.73
N GLY A 197 -8.83 31.23 7.21
CA GLY A 197 -10.11 31.66 7.80
C GLY A 197 -11.26 31.69 6.79
N GLU A 198 -11.04 32.16 5.55
CA GLU A 198 -12.06 32.09 4.49
C GLU A 198 -12.47 30.65 4.17
N LYS A 199 -11.50 29.72 4.08
CA LYS A 199 -11.77 28.30 3.83
C LYS A 199 -12.47 27.62 5.00
N LEU A 200 -12.08 27.91 6.25
CA LEU A 200 -12.79 27.42 7.45
C LEU A 200 -14.23 27.95 7.51
N LEU A 201 -14.50 29.21 7.13
CA LEU A 201 -15.85 29.75 7.04
C LEU A 201 -16.68 29.08 5.93
N ASP A 202 -16.07 28.65 4.82
CA ASP A 202 -16.74 27.89 3.77
C ASP A 202 -16.98 26.41 4.18
N ALA A 203 -16.08 25.82 4.96
CA ALA A 203 -16.30 24.54 5.61
C ALA A 203 -17.45 24.61 6.63
N GLU A 204 -17.51 25.66 7.46
CA GLU A 204 -18.59 25.91 8.43
C GLU A 204 -19.96 26.04 7.74
N LYS A 205 -20.04 26.81 6.64
CA LYS A 205 -21.25 26.91 5.81
C LYS A 205 -21.65 25.55 5.21
N SER A 206 -20.67 24.75 4.81
CA SER A 206 -20.89 23.41 4.26
C SER A 206 -21.44 22.46 5.32
N VAL A 207 -20.84 22.40 6.51
CA VAL A 207 -21.36 21.63 7.66
C VAL A 207 -22.79 22.03 7.99
N ARG A 208 -23.09 23.35 8.05
CA ARG A 208 -24.45 23.84 8.31
C ARG A 208 -25.46 23.36 7.25
N LYS A 209 -25.08 23.40 5.96
CA LYS A 209 -25.91 22.89 4.87
C LYS A 209 -26.14 21.36 4.97
N LEU A 210 -25.12 20.60 5.38
CA LEU A 210 -25.25 19.16 5.62
C LEU A 210 -26.19 18.88 6.80
N GLN A 211 -26.09 19.65 7.90
CA GLN A 211 -27.01 19.57 9.05
C GLN A 211 -28.46 19.87 8.66
N ASP A 212 -28.69 20.88 7.80
CA ASP A 212 -30.02 21.19 7.28
C ASP A 212 -30.61 20.02 6.47
N SER A 213 -29.83 19.38 5.58
CA SER A 213 -30.29 18.20 4.82
C SER A 213 -30.57 17.00 5.74
N ILE A 214 -29.71 16.75 6.73
CA ILE A 214 -29.93 15.72 7.75
C ILE A 214 -31.26 15.93 8.48
N ALA A 215 -31.60 17.18 8.85
CA ALA A 215 -32.87 17.47 9.49
C ALA A 215 -34.09 17.16 8.59
N ASP A 216 -33.97 17.39 7.28
CA ASP A 216 -35.00 16.99 6.30
C ASP A 216 -35.10 15.46 6.14
N ILE A 217 -33.98 14.73 6.11
CA ILE A 217 -33.96 13.24 6.12
C ILE A 217 -34.63 12.71 7.40
N GLN A 218 -34.28 13.25 8.57
CA GLN A 218 -34.89 12.87 9.87
C GLN A 218 -36.41 13.08 9.86
N LYS A 219 -36.87 14.21 9.31
CA LYS A 219 -38.29 14.53 9.20
C LYS A 219 -39.06 13.58 8.28
N GLN A 220 -38.44 13.09 7.20
CA GLN A 220 -39.03 12.03 6.38
C GLN A 220 -39.00 10.67 7.09
N SER A 221 -37.92 10.34 7.80
CA SER A 221 -37.82 9.09 8.56
C SER A 221 -38.89 8.97 9.64
N LEU A 222 -39.13 10.06 10.40
CA LEU A 222 -40.23 10.15 11.38
C LEU A 222 -41.62 9.96 10.74
N LYS A 223 -41.79 10.34 9.47
CA LYS A 223 -43.04 10.10 8.71
C LYS A 223 -43.21 8.60 8.42
N PHE A 224 -42.14 7.90 8.04
CA PHE A 224 -42.16 6.46 7.81
C PHE A 224 -42.39 5.68 9.11
N GLU A 225 -41.69 6.04 10.19
CA GLU A 225 -41.91 5.50 11.53
C GLU A 225 -43.37 5.66 11.98
N SER A 226 -43.99 6.81 11.68
CA SER A 226 -45.41 7.05 11.95
C SER A 226 -46.36 6.15 11.14
N ILE A 227 -46.05 5.86 9.87
CA ILE A 227 -46.83 4.97 9.00
C ILE A 227 -46.74 3.52 9.51
N LEU A 228 -45.53 3.07 9.89
CA LEU A 228 -45.29 1.73 10.42
C LEU A 228 -45.92 1.55 11.82
N ALA A 229 -45.81 2.55 12.70
CA ALA A 229 -46.42 2.55 14.02
C ALA A 229 -47.95 2.47 13.98
N LEU A 230 -48.60 3.02 12.95
CA LEU A 230 -50.06 2.98 12.81
C LEU A 230 -50.59 1.54 12.65
N CYS A 231 -49.86 0.67 11.96
CA CYS A 231 -50.18 -0.76 11.87
C CYS A 231 -50.05 -1.47 13.22
N HIS A 232 -49.12 -1.03 14.07
CA HIS A 232 -48.95 -1.54 15.43
C HIS A 232 -50.11 -1.17 16.38
N VAL A 233 -50.87 -0.12 16.06
CA VAL A 233 -52.03 0.37 16.82
C VAL A 233 -53.35 -0.19 16.30
N GLU A 234 -53.54 -0.30 14.98
CA GLU A 234 -54.73 -0.95 14.41
C GLU A 234 -54.84 -2.43 14.83
N ALA A 235 -53.70 -3.13 14.97
CA ALA A 235 -53.64 -4.47 15.55
C ALA A 235 -54.04 -4.56 17.05
N ARG A 236 -54.40 -3.45 17.70
CA ARG A 236 -54.80 -3.36 19.13
C ARG A 236 -56.18 -2.74 19.37
N LEU A 237 -56.87 -2.21 18.36
CA LEU A 237 -58.10 -1.44 18.55
C LEU A 237 -59.41 -2.21 18.30
N ASP A 238 -59.33 -3.48 17.90
CA ASP A 238 -60.49 -4.32 17.56
C ASP A 238 -61.12 -5.07 18.76
N GLU A 239 -60.80 -4.69 20.01
CA GLU A 239 -61.32 -5.37 21.22
C GLU A 239 -62.68 -4.83 21.73
N ASP A 240 -63.19 -3.69 21.23
CA ASP A 240 -64.31 -2.95 21.86
C ASP A 240 -65.53 -2.64 20.94
N GLN A 241 -66.08 -3.62 20.20
CA GLN A 241 -67.50 -3.55 19.79
C GLN A 241 -68.19 -4.90 19.51
N GLU A 242 -69.22 -5.24 20.30
CA GLU A 242 -70.09 -6.41 20.06
C GLU A 242 -71.06 -6.17 18.88
N PHE A 243 -71.14 -7.09 17.91
CA PHE A 243 -72.32 -7.97 17.73
C PHE A 243 -72.17 -9.02 16.59
N ASP A 244 -72.40 -10.29 16.97
CA ASP A 244 -72.95 -11.44 16.22
C ASP A 244 -72.22 -12.08 14.99
N ASN A 245 -71.63 -13.26 15.25
CA ASN A 245 -71.53 -14.46 14.41
C ASN A 245 -71.19 -14.34 12.89
N GLY A 246 -69.91 -14.56 12.57
CA GLY A 246 -69.46 -14.72 11.18
C GLY A 246 -68.04 -15.24 10.94
N HIS A 247 -67.51 -16.16 11.76
CA HIS A 247 -66.27 -16.91 11.47
C HIS A 247 -64.99 -16.08 11.15
N LEU A 248 -64.59 -15.18 12.06
CA LEU A 248 -63.20 -14.65 12.11
C LEU A 248 -62.56 -14.89 13.49
N SER A 249 -62.53 -16.17 13.88
CA SER A 249 -61.83 -16.59 15.09
C SER A 249 -60.32 -16.69 14.85
N SER A 250 -59.54 -15.84 15.52
CA SER A 250 -58.13 -16.06 15.89
C SER A 250 -57.19 -16.58 14.79
N ILE A 251 -56.56 -15.67 14.04
CA ILE A 251 -55.37 -15.98 13.23
C ILE A 251 -54.24 -14.98 13.52
N CYS A 252 -53.78 -15.01 14.76
CA CYS A 252 -52.35 -15.14 15.00
C CYS A 252 -52.22 -16.38 15.90
N THR A 253 -52.06 -17.55 15.28
CA THR A 253 -52.03 -18.79 16.06
C THR A 253 -50.77 -18.81 16.92
N VAL A 254 -50.85 -19.42 18.11
CA VAL A 254 -49.69 -19.60 19.00
C VAL A 254 -48.53 -20.27 18.25
N ASP A 255 -48.84 -21.12 17.26
CA ASP A 255 -47.87 -21.78 16.37
C ASP A 255 -47.07 -20.78 15.50
N GLN A 256 -47.67 -19.68 15.04
CA GLN A 256 -46.95 -18.64 14.28
C GLN A 256 -46.00 -17.86 15.18
N GLN A 257 -46.44 -17.45 16.37
CA GLN A 257 -45.58 -16.80 17.36
C GLN A 257 -44.45 -17.72 17.83
N TRP A 258 -44.75 -19.00 18.05
CA TRP A 258 -43.75 -20.01 18.41
C TRP A 258 -42.75 -20.26 17.27
N SER A 259 -43.19 -20.25 16.02
CA SER A 259 -42.31 -20.34 14.84
C SER A 259 -41.35 -19.14 14.75
N VAL A 260 -41.84 -17.92 14.96
CA VAL A 260 -40.99 -16.71 15.00
C VAL A 260 -40.00 -16.78 16.17
N LEU A 261 -40.46 -17.13 17.37
CA LEU A 261 -39.60 -17.24 18.55
C LEU A 261 -38.51 -18.31 18.36
N LYS A 262 -38.84 -19.44 17.74
CA LYS A 262 -37.89 -20.50 17.39
C LYS A 262 -36.89 -20.06 16.32
N MET A 263 -37.31 -19.30 15.31
CA MET A 263 -36.39 -18.74 14.32
C MET A 263 -35.43 -17.72 14.94
N LEU A 264 -35.89 -16.92 15.92
CA LEU A 264 -35.06 -15.99 16.67
C LEU A 264 -34.05 -16.73 17.58
N ASP A 265 -34.48 -17.77 18.30
CA ASP A 265 -33.61 -18.62 19.13
C ASP A 265 -32.54 -19.33 18.29
N GLU A 266 -32.93 -19.90 17.13
CA GLU A 266 -31.98 -20.44 16.15
C GLU A 266 -31.06 -19.37 15.55
N SER A 267 -31.50 -18.12 15.43
CA SER A 267 -30.66 -17.01 14.93
C SER A 267 -29.65 -16.57 15.98
N LEU A 268 -30.07 -16.41 17.23
CA LEU A 268 -29.21 -16.08 18.36
C LEU A 268 -28.16 -17.18 18.60
N ALA A 269 -28.52 -18.45 18.45
CA ALA A 269 -27.58 -19.57 18.52
C ALA A 269 -26.52 -19.51 17.40
N ARG A 270 -26.91 -19.13 16.17
CA ARG A 270 -25.97 -18.91 15.05
C ARG A 270 -25.08 -17.67 15.29
N GLU A 271 -25.63 -16.60 15.83
CA GLU A 271 -24.90 -15.38 16.16
C GLU A 271 -23.85 -15.62 17.25
N LEU A 272 -24.20 -16.33 18.32
CA LEU A 272 -23.24 -16.75 19.36
C LEU A 272 -22.15 -17.70 18.83
N ASP A 273 -22.47 -18.62 17.92
CA ASP A 273 -21.49 -19.47 17.25
C ASP A 273 -20.53 -18.65 16.35
N LEU A 274 -21.03 -17.60 15.68
CA LEU A 274 -20.22 -16.65 14.93
C LEU A 274 -19.33 -15.80 15.84
N GLU A 275 -19.85 -15.27 16.95
CA GLU A 275 -19.09 -14.47 17.93
C GLU A 275 -17.95 -15.29 18.57
N ASN A 276 -18.21 -16.57 18.89
CA ASN A 276 -17.18 -17.49 19.36
C ASN A 276 -16.09 -17.71 18.29
N LYS A 277 -16.48 -17.95 17.03
CA LYS A 277 -15.52 -18.08 15.91
C LYS A 277 -14.73 -16.79 15.66
N LEU A 278 -15.36 -15.63 15.85
CA LEU A 278 -14.71 -14.32 15.74
C LEU A 278 -13.69 -14.15 16.88
N SER A 279 -14.05 -14.53 18.10
CA SER A 279 -13.15 -14.56 19.26
C SER A 279 -11.95 -15.51 19.04
N ASP A 280 -12.18 -16.72 18.53
CA ASP A 280 -11.12 -17.68 18.19
C ASP A 280 -10.20 -17.14 17.09
N THR A 281 -10.76 -16.55 16.01
CA THR A 281 -9.94 -15.95 14.94
C THR A 281 -9.13 -14.76 15.44
N ARG A 282 -9.68 -13.93 16.33
CA ARG A 282 -8.97 -12.81 16.98
C ARG A 282 -7.89 -13.28 17.95
N SER A 283 -8.05 -14.45 18.58
CA SER A 283 -7.01 -15.10 19.37
C SER A 283 -5.88 -15.61 18.47
N ASN A 284 -6.21 -16.33 17.41
CA ASN A 284 -5.26 -16.83 16.41
C ASN A 284 -4.51 -15.69 15.71
N GLU A 285 -5.16 -14.56 15.44
CA GLU A 285 -4.52 -13.36 14.88
C GLU A 285 -3.43 -12.79 15.82
N LYS A 286 -3.68 -12.78 17.14
CA LYS A 286 -2.69 -12.35 18.14
C LYS A 286 -1.50 -13.31 18.22
N ASP A 287 -1.75 -14.61 18.16
CA ASP A 287 -0.70 -15.63 18.15
C ASP A 287 0.15 -15.53 16.87
N LEU A 288 -0.49 -15.41 15.69
CA LEU A 288 0.21 -15.19 14.42
C LEU A 288 1.03 -13.89 14.42
N LYS A 289 0.53 -12.81 15.03
CA LYS A 289 1.29 -11.56 15.22
C LYS A 289 2.52 -11.77 16.11
N LEU A 290 2.41 -12.56 17.18
CA LEU A 290 3.54 -12.89 18.06
C LEU A 290 4.57 -13.78 17.34
N GLN A 291 4.12 -14.78 16.58
CA GLN A 291 4.99 -15.62 15.75
C GLN A 291 5.70 -14.81 14.66
N LEU A 292 5.01 -13.84 14.04
CA LEU A 292 5.61 -12.93 13.05
C LEU A 292 6.71 -12.08 13.68
N LEU A 293 6.46 -11.44 14.83
CA LEU A 293 7.48 -10.65 15.55
C LEU A 293 8.69 -11.50 15.97
N TYR A 294 8.47 -12.77 16.35
CA TYR A 294 9.57 -13.70 16.65
C TYR A 294 10.38 -14.04 15.38
N ALA A 295 9.71 -14.33 14.27
CA ALA A 295 10.36 -14.64 12.99
C ALA A 295 11.11 -13.43 12.41
N GLU A 296 10.60 -12.21 12.58
CA GLU A 296 11.29 -10.97 12.21
C GLU A 296 12.58 -10.80 13.02
N ALA A 297 12.54 -11.02 14.34
CA ALA A 297 13.72 -10.97 15.20
C ALA A 297 14.76 -12.06 14.87
N GLU A 298 14.31 -13.28 14.52
CA GLU A 298 15.19 -14.34 14.04
C GLU A 298 15.83 -13.99 12.68
N LEU A 299 15.07 -13.38 11.77
CA LEU A 299 15.56 -12.95 10.46
C LEU A 299 16.60 -11.83 10.58
N ASP A 300 16.38 -10.84 11.46
CA ASP A 300 17.39 -9.80 11.74
C ASP A 300 18.68 -10.39 12.35
N PHE A 301 18.57 -11.36 13.28
CA PHE A 301 19.73 -12.07 13.82
C PHE A 301 20.49 -12.87 12.74
N ILE A 302 19.77 -13.59 11.87
CA ILE A 302 20.36 -14.32 10.74
C ILE A 302 21.04 -13.36 9.75
N LYS A 303 20.43 -12.20 9.49
CA LYS A 303 20.97 -11.16 8.61
C LYS A 303 22.25 -10.54 9.14
N GLU A 304 22.31 -10.17 10.42
CA GLU A 304 23.54 -9.68 11.07
C GLU A 304 24.64 -10.76 11.05
N SER A 305 24.27 -12.02 11.31
CA SER A 305 25.20 -13.15 11.21
C SER A 305 25.75 -13.32 9.78
N ILE A 306 24.91 -13.25 8.74
CA ILE A 306 25.33 -13.34 7.34
C ILE A 306 26.26 -12.18 6.98
N GLU A 307 25.96 -10.95 7.41
CA GLU A 307 26.81 -9.77 7.16
C GLU A 307 28.23 -9.96 7.74
N ILE A 308 28.34 -10.40 9.00
CA ILE A 308 29.63 -10.70 9.65
C ILE A 308 30.40 -11.81 8.91
N HIS A 309 29.70 -12.86 8.45
CA HIS A 309 30.36 -13.94 7.70
C HIS A 309 30.81 -13.51 6.30
N LEU A 310 30.05 -12.64 5.62
CA LEU A 310 30.43 -12.08 4.32
C LEU A 310 31.60 -11.11 4.43
N GLU A 311 31.61 -10.20 5.42
CA GLU A 311 32.74 -9.30 5.68
C GLU A 311 34.03 -10.12 5.90
N ARG A 312 33.97 -11.12 6.77
CA ARG A 312 35.11 -12.00 7.08
C ARG A 312 35.56 -12.85 5.89
N ALA A 313 34.65 -13.24 5.00
CA ALA A 313 34.98 -13.95 3.77
C ALA A 313 35.71 -13.03 2.77
N LEU A 314 35.25 -11.79 2.61
CA LEU A 314 35.90 -10.78 1.78
C LEU A 314 37.28 -10.38 2.32
N GLU A 315 37.44 -10.26 3.64
CA GLU A 315 38.76 -10.09 4.26
C GLU A 315 39.69 -11.27 3.93
N ALA A 316 39.20 -12.50 4.06
CA ALA A 316 39.97 -13.69 3.75
C ALA A 316 40.38 -13.74 2.27
N GLU A 317 39.46 -13.44 1.34
CA GLU A 317 39.74 -13.38 -0.10
C GLU A 317 40.79 -12.31 -0.43
N ASN A 318 40.66 -11.10 0.14
CA ASN A 318 41.64 -10.03 -0.02
C ASN A 318 43.03 -10.43 0.52
N THR A 319 43.11 -11.08 1.70
CA THR A 319 44.41 -11.60 2.19
C THR A 319 45.00 -12.69 1.30
N ALA A 320 44.15 -13.55 0.70
CA ALA A 320 44.58 -14.57 -0.25
C ALA A 320 45.10 -13.95 -1.55
N GLU A 321 44.47 -12.88 -2.06
CA GLU A 321 44.96 -12.16 -3.25
C GLU A 321 46.27 -11.41 -2.99
N VAL A 322 46.43 -10.79 -1.82
CA VAL A 322 47.72 -10.20 -1.40
C VAL A 322 48.83 -11.26 -1.33
N LEU A 323 48.55 -12.43 -0.75
CA LEU A 323 49.50 -13.55 -0.71
C LEU A 323 49.80 -14.10 -2.13
N LEU A 324 48.79 -14.16 -3.00
CA LEU A 324 48.96 -14.54 -4.41
C LEU A 324 49.88 -13.56 -5.14
N ALA A 325 49.67 -12.25 -4.97
CA ALA A 325 50.51 -11.20 -5.56
C ALA A 325 51.96 -11.30 -5.06
N ILE A 326 52.17 -11.47 -3.76
CA ILE A 326 53.49 -11.71 -3.16
C ILE A 326 54.14 -12.98 -3.74
N SER A 327 53.38 -14.08 -3.90
CA SER A 327 53.91 -15.33 -4.47
C SER A 327 54.35 -15.17 -5.93
N LYS A 328 53.59 -14.42 -6.74
CA LYS A 328 53.93 -14.08 -8.13
C LYS A 328 55.20 -13.23 -8.21
N GLU A 329 55.37 -12.27 -7.29
CA GLU A 329 56.59 -11.47 -7.21
C GLU A 329 57.81 -12.33 -6.83
N PHE A 330 57.69 -13.22 -5.84
CA PHE A 330 58.76 -14.16 -5.48
C PHE A 330 59.11 -15.11 -6.62
N ALA A 331 58.13 -15.62 -7.38
CA ALA A 331 58.37 -16.45 -8.56
C ALA A 331 59.17 -15.70 -9.63
N GLY A 332 58.77 -14.46 -9.97
CA GLY A 332 59.52 -13.63 -10.92
C GLY A 332 60.93 -13.28 -10.45
N ARG A 333 61.13 -13.02 -9.15
CA ARG A 333 62.46 -12.82 -8.56
C ARG A 333 63.31 -14.10 -8.65
N LEU A 334 62.72 -15.28 -8.43
CA LEU A 334 63.40 -16.57 -8.54
C LEU A 334 63.84 -16.86 -9.98
N GLU A 335 63.00 -16.59 -10.98
CA GLU A 335 63.35 -16.71 -12.40
C GLU A 335 64.53 -15.80 -12.79
N VAL A 336 64.52 -14.54 -12.33
CA VAL A 336 65.65 -13.60 -12.55
C VAL A 336 66.93 -14.12 -11.90
N VAL A 337 66.87 -14.64 -10.67
CA VAL A 337 68.03 -15.24 -10.00
C VAL A 337 68.51 -16.46 -10.78
N GLN A 338 67.63 -17.38 -11.17
CA GLN A 338 67.98 -18.57 -11.95
C GLN A 338 68.62 -18.23 -13.30
N PHE A 339 68.10 -17.22 -14.02
CA PHE A 339 68.71 -16.71 -15.24
C PHE A 339 70.10 -16.12 -14.97
N SER A 340 70.26 -15.33 -13.91
CA SER A 340 71.55 -14.76 -13.53
C SER A 340 72.59 -15.85 -13.20
N LEU A 341 72.19 -16.90 -12.49
CA LEU A 341 73.02 -18.03 -12.09
C LEU A 341 73.45 -18.86 -13.30
N ASN A 342 72.51 -19.15 -14.21
CA ASN A 342 72.80 -19.78 -15.51
C ASN A 342 73.77 -18.94 -16.36
N SER A 343 73.61 -17.62 -16.39
CA SER A 343 74.53 -16.71 -17.10
C SER A 343 75.94 -16.69 -16.47
N SER A 344 76.02 -16.84 -15.14
CA SER A 344 77.28 -16.91 -14.40
C SER A 344 77.98 -18.23 -14.66
N LEU A 345 77.26 -19.36 -14.57
CA LEU A 345 77.77 -20.69 -14.87
C LEU A 345 78.28 -20.78 -16.33
N ARG A 346 77.58 -20.15 -17.29
CA ARG A 346 78.07 -20.10 -18.68
C ARG A 346 79.39 -19.33 -18.80
N ARG A 347 79.50 -18.16 -18.14
CA ARG A 347 80.75 -17.37 -18.09
C ARG A 347 81.87 -18.09 -17.34
N GLU A 348 81.56 -18.83 -16.28
CA GLU A 348 82.53 -19.64 -15.54
C GLU A 348 83.09 -20.75 -16.43
N ASN A 349 82.22 -21.50 -17.12
CA ASN A 349 82.64 -22.52 -18.08
C ASN A 349 83.47 -21.95 -19.24
N GLU A 350 83.10 -20.77 -19.74
CA GLU A 350 83.85 -20.02 -20.76
C GLU A 350 85.24 -19.61 -20.24
N LEU A 351 85.34 -19.00 -19.05
CA LEU A 351 86.61 -18.67 -18.38
C LEU A 351 87.46 -19.91 -18.06
N LYS A 352 86.85 -21.03 -17.67
CA LYS A 352 87.52 -22.31 -17.41
C LYS A 352 88.09 -22.91 -18.70
N SER A 353 87.39 -22.75 -19.82
CA SER A 353 87.91 -23.10 -21.15
C SER A 353 89.09 -22.21 -21.56
N HIS A 354 89.02 -20.90 -21.32
CA HIS A 354 90.12 -19.97 -21.54
C HIS A 354 91.32 -20.26 -20.64
N LEU A 355 91.10 -20.60 -19.36
CA LEU A 355 92.17 -20.98 -18.43
C LEU A 355 92.89 -22.25 -18.90
N ASN A 356 92.16 -23.27 -19.37
CA ASN A 356 92.76 -24.46 -19.96
C ASN A 356 93.60 -24.13 -21.22
N VAL A 357 93.16 -23.17 -22.05
CA VAL A 357 93.93 -22.70 -23.23
C VAL A 357 95.14 -21.83 -22.85
N HIS A 358 95.10 -21.13 -21.71
CA HIS A 358 96.21 -20.30 -21.21
C HIS A 358 97.23 -21.08 -20.37
N ALA A 359 96.80 -22.13 -19.64
CA ALA A 359 97.69 -23.07 -18.96
C ALA A 359 98.64 -23.79 -19.95
N ASP A 360 98.18 -23.97 -21.19
CA ASP A 360 98.95 -24.54 -22.30
C ASP A 360 99.86 -23.51 -23.03
N LYS A 361 99.86 -22.22 -22.61
CA LYS A 361 100.49 -21.11 -23.36
C LYS A 361 101.30 -20.10 -22.54
N THR A 362 101.52 -20.30 -21.24
CA THR A 362 102.38 -19.41 -20.43
C THR A 362 103.88 -19.74 -20.53
N THR A 363 104.46 -19.56 -21.73
CA THR A 363 105.91 -19.38 -21.90
C THR A 363 106.23 -18.10 -22.68
N LYS A 364 107.03 -17.21 -22.04
CA LYS A 364 107.55 -15.91 -22.58
C LYS A 364 106.43 -14.86 -22.71
N GLY A 365 106.52 -13.63 -22.18
CA GLY A 365 107.60 -12.63 -22.24
C GLY A 365 107.38 -11.74 -23.48
N SER A 366 107.44 -10.41 -23.50
CA SER A 366 107.83 -9.36 -22.56
C SER A 366 107.70 -8.00 -23.29
N THR A 367 107.36 -6.90 -22.59
CA THR A 367 107.78 -5.48 -22.83
C THR A 367 107.51 -4.69 -24.13
N GLY A 368 106.93 -3.49 -23.96
CA GLY A 368 107.15 -2.26 -24.77
C GLY A 368 105.87 -1.70 -25.44
N THR A 369 105.44 -0.45 -25.23
CA THR A 369 106.19 0.84 -25.22
C THR A 369 105.32 2.03 -24.73
N ILE A 370 105.97 3.16 -24.37
CA ILE A 370 105.45 4.35 -23.65
C ILE A 370 104.07 4.94 -24.02
N PRO A 371 103.55 5.01 -25.28
CA PRO A 371 102.17 5.47 -25.51
C PRO A 371 101.11 4.57 -24.87
N GLU A 372 101.45 3.30 -24.61
CA GLU A 372 100.61 2.42 -23.79
C GLU A 372 100.46 2.92 -22.36
N ILE A 373 101.41 3.67 -21.78
CA ILE A 373 101.35 4.10 -20.38
C ILE A 373 100.22 5.13 -20.17
N ILE A 374 99.97 6.02 -21.13
CA ILE A 374 98.85 6.97 -21.06
C ILE A 374 97.53 6.23 -21.30
N SER A 375 97.48 5.31 -22.27
CA SER A 375 96.31 4.45 -22.49
C SER A 375 96.01 3.56 -21.28
N LEU A 376 97.04 3.01 -20.64
CA LEU A 376 96.94 2.25 -19.38
C LEU A 376 96.49 3.16 -18.26
N LYS A 377 96.97 4.38 -18.14
CA LYS A 377 96.54 5.29 -17.07
C LYS A 377 95.05 5.65 -17.18
N GLU A 378 94.57 5.90 -18.40
CA GLU A 378 93.14 6.12 -18.63
C GLU A 378 92.33 4.84 -18.37
N LYS A 379 92.81 3.68 -18.84
CA LYS A 379 92.20 2.36 -18.55
C LYS A 379 92.19 2.03 -17.07
N VAL A 380 93.26 2.32 -16.33
CA VAL A 380 93.37 2.13 -14.88
C VAL A 380 92.36 3.03 -14.19
N LYS A 381 92.22 4.29 -14.58
CA LYS A 381 91.21 5.20 -14.02
C LYS A 381 89.77 4.75 -14.32
N ILE A 382 89.51 4.23 -15.51
CA ILE A 382 88.22 3.62 -15.88
C ILE A 382 87.96 2.35 -15.05
N LEU A 383 88.98 1.50 -14.87
CA LEU A 383 88.91 0.28 -14.06
C LEU A 383 88.77 0.58 -12.56
N GLU A 384 89.40 1.64 -12.06
CA GLU A 384 89.25 2.14 -10.68
C GLU A 384 87.81 2.63 -10.43
N GLU A 385 87.23 3.38 -11.37
CA GLU A 385 85.83 3.82 -11.25
C GLU A 385 84.84 2.67 -11.44
N GLN A 386 85.10 1.72 -12.35
CA GLN A 386 84.34 0.48 -12.48
C GLN A 386 84.44 -0.39 -11.22
N LEU A 387 85.62 -0.47 -10.60
CA LEU A 387 85.82 -1.18 -9.33
C LEU A 387 85.08 -0.48 -8.19
N ARG A 388 85.10 0.85 -8.14
CA ARG A 388 84.36 1.66 -7.16
C ARG A 388 82.84 1.49 -7.32
N GLN A 389 82.34 1.49 -8.56
CA GLN A 389 80.95 1.25 -8.89
C GLN A 389 80.53 -0.20 -8.58
N SER A 390 81.36 -1.19 -8.94
CA SER A 390 81.14 -2.60 -8.62
C SER A 390 81.16 -2.86 -7.12
N HIS A 391 82.06 -2.20 -6.37
CA HIS A 391 82.10 -2.29 -4.92
C HIS A 391 80.87 -1.65 -4.26
N ALA A 392 80.38 -0.51 -4.76
CA ALA A 392 79.12 0.07 -4.30
C ALA A 392 77.90 -0.83 -4.59
N GLN A 393 77.84 -1.43 -5.78
CA GLN A 393 76.82 -2.44 -6.11
C GLN A 393 76.92 -3.68 -5.22
N MET A 394 78.13 -4.14 -4.92
CA MET A 394 78.40 -5.27 -4.03
C MET A 394 77.97 -4.96 -2.59
N GLN A 395 78.19 -3.75 -2.08
CA GLN A 395 77.71 -3.35 -0.75
C GLN A 395 76.17 -3.30 -0.68
N LEU A 396 75.51 -2.79 -1.72
CA LEU A 396 74.04 -2.81 -1.81
C LEU A 396 73.50 -4.24 -1.90
N ALA A 397 74.12 -5.10 -2.69
CA ALA A 397 73.78 -6.52 -2.78
C ALA A 397 74.00 -7.24 -1.44
N ALA A 398 75.12 -6.98 -0.75
CA ALA A 398 75.41 -7.54 0.56
C ALA A 398 74.37 -7.12 1.61
N ALA A 399 74.00 -5.84 1.66
CA ALA A 399 72.95 -5.34 2.55
C ALA A 399 71.58 -5.99 2.24
N SER A 400 71.24 -6.17 0.97
CA SER A 400 70.01 -6.86 0.54
C SER A 400 70.00 -8.35 0.88
N VAL A 401 71.15 -9.02 0.75
CA VAL A 401 71.33 -10.43 1.14
C VAL A 401 71.23 -10.54 2.67
N GLU A 402 71.81 -9.63 3.44
CA GLU A 402 71.73 -9.66 4.90
C GLU A 402 70.32 -9.39 5.42
N SER A 403 69.55 -8.47 4.81
CA SER A 403 68.14 -8.30 5.15
C SER A 403 67.30 -9.54 4.79
N SER A 404 67.54 -10.15 3.64
CA SER A 404 66.86 -11.39 3.22
C SER A 404 67.24 -12.57 4.12
N HIS A 405 68.50 -12.67 4.55
CA HIS A 405 68.96 -13.70 5.47
C HIS A 405 68.35 -13.54 6.86
N LYS A 406 68.23 -12.31 7.38
CA LYS A 406 67.51 -12.04 8.64
C LYS A 406 66.03 -12.44 8.56
N GLN A 407 65.37 -12.16 7.44
CA GLN A 407 64.00 -12.62 7.20
C GLN A 407 63.90 -14.16 7.12
N GLN A 408 64.86 -14.81 6.46
CA GLN A 408 64.95 -16.27 6.38
C GLN A 408 65.15 -16.91 7.75
N CYS A 409 66.04 -16.36 8.59
CA CYS A 409 66.26 -16.83 9.97
C CYS A 409 65.01 -16.66 10.84
N PHE A 410 64.28 -15.55 10.70
CA PHE A 410 63.00 -15.35 11.39
C PHE A 410 61.97 -16.42 10.99
N LEU A 411 61.75 -16.61 9.69
CA LEU A 411 60.82 -17.63 9.17
C LEU A 411 61.21 -19.05 9.59
N HIS A 412 62.52 -19.37 9.60
CA HIS A 412 63.00 -20.68 10.05
C HIS A 412 62.77 -20.90 11.56
N SER A 413 62.85 -19.84 12.37
CA SER A 413 62.51 -19.91 13.79
C SER A 413 61.01 -20.08 14.01
N GLU A 414 60.16 -19.38 13.25
CA GLU A 414 58.70 -19.52 13.33
C GLU A 414 58.24 -20.91 12.86
N LEU A 415 58.83 -21.44 11.79
CA LEU A 415 58.56 -22.79 11.30
C LEU A 415 58.96 -23.84 12.35
N GLY A 416 60.12 -23.68 13.02
CA GLY A 416 60.52 -24.57 14.12
C GLY A 416 59.56 -24.56 15.31
N LEU A 417 58.95 -23.41 15.65
CA LEU A 417 57.90 -23.35 16.66
C LEU A 417 56.64 -24.13 16.22
N LYS A 418 56.24 -24.03 14.95
CA LYS A 418 55.10 -24.76 14.39
C LYS A 418 55.36 -26.27 14.32
N GLU A 419 56.57 -26.69 13.94
CA GLU A 419 57.03 -28.09 13.94
C GLU A 419 56.90 -28.71 15.34
N ASN A 420 57.38 -28.02 16.38
CA ASN A 420 57.28 -28.48 17.78
C ASN A 420 55.81 -28.67 18.24
N VAL A 421 54.89 -27.79 17.80
CA VAL A 421 53.45 -27.95 18.09
C VAL A 421 52.87 -29.16 17.37
N ILE A 422 53.24 -29.39 16.10
CA ILE A 422 52.82 -30.57 15.33
C ILE A 422 53.33 -31.85 15.98
N GLU A 423 54.58 -31.88 16.46
CA GLU A 423 55.16 -33.05 17.13
C GLU A 423 54.49 -33.33 18.50
N GLY A 424 54.16 -32.28 19.26
CA GLY A 424 53.33 -32.41 20.46
C GLY A 424 51.95 -33.01 20.19
N LEU A 425 51.25 -32.49 19.17
CA LEU A 425 49.94 -33.02 18.74
C LEU A 425 50.04 -34.49 18.27
N ARG A 426 51.10 -34.87 17.55
CA ARG A 426 51.35 -36.26 17.15
C ARG A 426 51.56 -37.19 18.34
N ALA A 427 52.30 -36.74 19.36
CA ALA A 427 52.53 -37.51 20.58
C ALA A 427 51.22 -37.73 21.37
N ASP A 428 50.34 -36.71 21.41
CA ASP A 428 49.03 -36.85 22.05
C ASP A 428 48.04 -37.69 21.25
N VAL A 429 48.04 -37.60 19.91
CA VAL A 429 47.29 -38.55 19.05
C VAL A 429 47.71 -39.99 19.36
N LEU A 430 49.01 -40.31 19.32
CA LEU A 430 49.52 -41.64 19.67
C LEU A 430 49.10 -42.07 21.10
N ARG A 431 49.09 -41.14 22.07
CA ARG A 431 48.63 -41.42 23.43
C ARG A 431 47.14 -41.77 23.47
N THR A 432 46.32 -41.05 22.70
CA THR A 432 44.87 -41.34 22.59
C THR A 432 44.59 -42.64 21.87
N GLU A 433 45.28 -42.94 20.77
CA GLU A 433 45.19 -44.20 20.03
C GLU A 433 45.54 -45.40 20.91
N ASN A 434 46.65 -45.33 21.66
CA ASN A 434 47.01 -46.39 22.62
C ASN A 434 45.95 -46.58 23.72
N ARG A 435 45.29 -45.51 24.17
CA ARG A 435 44.18 -45.59 25.14
C ARG A 435 42.93 -46.20 24.53
N VAL A 436 42.61 -45.88 23.27
CA VAL A 436 41.51 -46.49 22.51
C VAL A 436 41.76 -47.98 22.28
N GLY A 437 42.94 -48.36 21.78
CA GLY A 437 43.31 -49.77 21.59
C GLY A 437 43.34 -50.58 22.90
N SER A 438 43.70 -49.96 24.03
CA SER A 438 43.58 -50.60 25.34
C SER A 438 42.11 -50.79 25.78
N ALA A 439 41.22 -49.85 25.45
CA ALA A 439 39.79 -49.99 25.71
C ALA A 439 39.14 -51.03 24.79
N GLU A 440 39.53 -51.06 23.52
CA GLU A 440 39.09 -52.06 22.52
C GLU A 440 39.54 -53.47 22.91
N GLY A 441 40.80 -53.65 23.32
CA GLY A 441 41.30 -54.93 23.84
C GLY A 441 40.50 -55.43 25.05
N LYS A 442 40.15 -54.54 25.99
CA LYS A 442 39.26 -54.86 27.12
C LYS A 442 37.83 -55.17 26.69
N TYR A 443 37.31 -54.50 25.67
CA TYR A 443 35.98 -54.78 25.11
C TYR A 443 35.94 -56.18 24.47
N VAL A 444 36.97 -56.56 23.70
CA VAL A 444 37.09 -57.91 23.11
C VAL A 444 37.27 -58.97 24.19
N GLU A 445 38.04 -58.71 25.25
CA GLU A 445 38.17 -59.61 26.40
C GLU A 445 36.82 -59.79 27.12
N LEU A 446 36.10 -58.70 27.41
CA LEU A 446 34.76 -58.74 28.01
C LEU A 446 33.75 -59.45 27.11
N GLN A 447 33.81 -59.26 25.79
CA GLN A 447 32.97 -59.99 24.82
C GLN A 447 33.26 -61.49 24.86
N GLY A 448 34.54 -61.89 24.91
CA GLY A 448 34.96 -63.29 25.06
C GLY A 448 34.56 -63.91 26.40
N ILE A 449 34.61 -63.14 27.50
CA ILE A 449 34.11 -63.56 28.81
C ILE A 449 32.58 -63.70 28.79
N ASN A 450 31.86 -62.77 28.16
CA ASN A 450 30.41 -62.82 28.05
C ASN A 450 29.94 -64.03 27.23
N ILE A 451 30.61 -64.34 26.12
CA ILE A 451 30.37 -65.57 25.34
C ILE A 451 30.61 -66.82 26.20
N LYS A 452 31.73 -66.89 26.93
CA LYS A 452 32.01 -68.02 27.84
C LYS A 452 30.99 -68.15 28.97
N LEU A 453 30.57 -67.05 29.60
CA LEU A 453 29.53 -67.05 30.64
C LEU A 453 28.15 -67.43 30.10
N ASN A 454 27.90 -67.24 28.81
CA ASN A 454 26.69 -67.72 28.14
C ASN A 454 26.76 -69.22 27.77
N GLU A 455 27.96 -69.78 27.59
CA GLU A 455 28.20 -71.23 27.41
C GLU A 455 28.25 -71.99 28.75
N GLU A 456 28.75 -71.37 29.83
CA GLU A 456 28.94 -71.98 31.14
C GLU A 456 27.65 -72.53 31.82
N PRO A 457 26.43 -71.92 31.72
CA PRO A 457 25.21 -72.53 32.26
C PRO A 457 24.85 -73.88 31.59
N VAL A 458 25.28 -74.12 30.36
CA VAL A 458 25.09 -75.40 29.66
C VAL A 458 26.00 -76.50 30.25
N LEU A 459 27.13 -76.12 30.84
CA LEU A 459 28.05 -77.04 31.53
C LEU A 459 27.70 -77.20 33.02
N LEU A 460 27.35 -76.11 33.72
CA LEU A 460 27.04 -76.13 35.16
C LEU A 460 25.71 -76.82 35.49
N GLN A 461 24.75 -76.88 34.55
CA GLN A 461 23.55 -77.72 34.70
C GLN A 461 23.88 -79.22 34.75
N LYS A 462 25.08 -79.64 34.30
CA LYS A 462 25.54 -81.03 34.31
C LYS A 462 26.40 -81.42 35.52
N SER A 463 26.86 -80.45 36.33
CA SER A 463 27.81 -80.70 37.43
C SER A 463 27.24 -80.47 38.84
N ASN A 464 25.99 -80.05 38.98
CA ASN A 464 25.33 -79.89 40.28
C ASN A 464 24.86 -81.22 40.89
N SER A 465 25.81 -82.14 41.07
CA SER A 465 25.72 -83.23 42.06
C SER A 465 26.94 -83.17 42.98
N GLU A 466 26.68 -83.13 44.28
CA GLU A 466 27.66 -83.21 45.39
C GLU A 466 28.43 -81.94 45.81
N ARG A 467 27.77 -81.22 46.72
CA ARG A 467 28.27 -80.83 48.06
C ARG A 467 29.14 -79.56 48.29
N THR A 468 28.67 -78.86 49.32
CA THR A 468 29.39 -78.14 50.39
C THR A 468 29.92 -76.71 50.17
N ASN A 469 29.11 -75.78 50.70
CA ASN A 469 29.46 -74.85 51.80
C ASN A 469 30.01 -73.43 51.52
N LEU A 470 29.20 -72.48 52.02
CA LEU A 470 29.51 -71.20 52.66
C LEU A 470 29.89 -69.95 51.81
N SER A 471 29.09 -68.89 52.02
CA SER A 471 29.45 -67.46 52.00
C SER A 471 29.62 -66.67 50.67
N ARG A 472 28.78 -66.89 49.65
CA ARG A 472 28.68 -65.95 48.49
C ARG A 472 27.26 -65.66 47.92
N SER A 473 26.18 -66.08 48.57
CA SER A 473 24.83 -66.02 47.94
C SER A 473 24.06 -64.70 48.07
N SER A 474 24.52 -63.70 48.84
CA SER A 474 23.84 -62.38 48.90
C SER A 474 24.22 -61.48 47.74
N ASP A 475 25.52 -61.42 47.42
CA ASP A 475 26.06 -60.42 46.50
C ASP A 475 25.77 -60.78 45.04
N SER A 476 25.69 -62.07 44.70
CA SER A 476 25.24 -62.52 43.38
C SER A 476 23.79 -62.15 43.12
N ASP A 477 22.95 -62.30 44.12
CA ASP A 477 21.50 -62.09 44.00
C ASP A 477 21.21 -60.58 43.92
N MET A 478 21.91 -59.76 44.71
CA MET A 478 21.85 -58.30 44.58
C MET A 478 22.35 -57.80 43.21
N GLN A 479 23.42 -58.39 42.65
CA GLN A 479 23.90 -58.02 41.31
C GLN A 479 22.93 -58.45 40.21
N LEU A 480 22.29 -59.62 40.35
CA LEU A 480 21.32 -60.14 39.39
C LEU A 480 20.01 -59.31 39.41
N GLU A 481 19.53 -58.91 40.58
CA GLU A 481 18.38 -58.00 40.68
C GLU A 481 18.70 -56.59 40.17
N HIS A 482 19.91 -56.06 40.41
CA HIS A 482 20.34 -54.80 39.79
C HIS A 482 20.41 -54.91 38.25
N ALA A 483 20.91 -56.03 37.71
CA ALA A 483 20.92 -56.28 36.27
C ALA A 483 19.50 -56.35 35.71
N ARG A 484 18.57 -57.06 36.37
CA ARG A 484 17.14 -57.09 36.02
C ARG A 484 16.52 -55.71 36.01
N ALA A 485 16.68 -54.95 37.10
CA ALA A 485 16.18 -53.58 37.21
C ALA A 485 16.73 -52.67 36.10
N SER A 486 18.01 -52.83 35.72
CA SER A 486 18.61 -52.06 34.62
C SER A 486 18.05 -52.43 33.24
N VAL A 487 17.74 -53.71 33.00
CA VAL A 487 17.12 -54.19 31.75
C VAL A 487 15.64 -53.77 31.69
N GLU A 488 14.93 -53.80 32.81
CA GLU A 488 13.54 -53.35 32.92
C GLU A 488 13.44 -51.85 32.71
N ALA A 489 14.30 -51.05 33.34
CA ALA A 489 14.40 -49.61 33.09
C ALA A 489 14.82 -49.27 31.66
N LEU A 490 15.65 -50.09 31.00
CA LEU A 490 15.98 -49.92 29.58
C LEU A 490 14.79 -50.24 28.68
N LYS A 491 14.02 -51.28 29.01
CA LYS A 491 12.80 -51.68 28.29
C LYS A 491 11.71 -50.62 28.43
N GLU A 492 11.52 -50.04 29.61
CA GLU A 492 10.59 -48.95 29.87
C GLU A 492 10.99 -47.67 29.12
N LYS A 493 12.29 -47.34 29.09
CA LYS A 493 12.82 -46.27 28.22
C LYS A 493 12.56 -46.56 26.74
N GLN A 494 12.68 -47.82 26.31
CA GLN A 494 12.42 -48.20 24.93
C GLN A 494 10.92 -48.08 24.57
N SER A 495 9.99 -48.47 25.46
CA SER A 495 8.56 -48.24 25.23
C SER A 495 8.23 -46.75 25.19
N GLY A 496 8.71 -45.94 26.14
CA GLY A 496 8.47 -44.50 26.12
C GLY A 496 9.02 -43.79 24.88
N LEU A 497 10.15 -44.27 24.32
CA LEU A 497 10.65 -43.82 23.02
C LEU A 497 9.74 -44.21 21.86
N TYR A 498 9.15 -45.41 21.86
CA TYR A 498 8.19 -45.81 20.82
C TYR A 498 6.88 -45.02 20.91
N ASP A 499 6.37 -44.77 22.12
CA ASP A 499 5.17 -43.95 22.35
C ASP A 499 5.42 -42.52 21.82
N THR A 500 6.60 -41.94 22.13
CA THR A 500 7.02 -40.62 21.61
C THR A 500 7.12 -40.59 20.08
N ILE A 501 7.55 -41.69 19.45
CA ILE A 501 7.64 -41.80 17.97
C ILE A 501 6.24 -41.87 17.34
N ASP A 502 5.28 -42.54 17.98
CA ASP A 502 3.89 -42.62 17.50
C ASP A 502 3.20 -41.26 17.59
N ASP A 503 3.37 -40.55 18.72
CA ASP A 503 2.91 -39.16 18.90
C ASP A 503 3.49 -38.22 17.82
N MET A 504 4.79 -38.32 17.54
CA MET A 504 5.43 -37.57 16.45
C MET A 504 4.85 -37.94 15.07
N GLY A 505 4.49 -39.20 14.84
CA GLY A 505 3.83 -39.66 13.63
C GLY A 505 2.45 -39.01 13.41
N ILE A 506 1.66 -38.88 14.47
CA ILE A 506 0.35 -38.20 14.45
C ILE A 506 0.54 -36.71 14.10
N VAL A 507 1.49 -36.02 14.73
CA VAL A 507 1.79 -34.61 14.46
C VAL A 507 2.25 -34.40 13.01
N ILE A 508 3.06 -35.30 12.46
CA ILE A 508 3.50 -35.22 11.05
C ILE A 508 2.32 -35.31 10.08
N GLU A 509 1.38 -36.25 10.30
CA GLU A 509 0.22 -36.39 9.40
C GLU A 509 -0.77 -35.21 9.57
N GLU A 510 -0.95 -34.68 10.78
CA GLU A 510 -1.74 -33.46 11.00
C GLU A 510 -1.12 -32.23 10.29
N LEU A 511 0.20 -32.04 10.42
CA LEU A 511 0.93 -30.97 9.73
C LEU A 511 0.81 -31.13 8.21
N LYS A 512 0.92 -32.35 7.68
CA LYS A 512 0.77 -32.64 6.25
C LYS A 512 -0.63 -32.29 5.73
N ILE A 513 -1.69 -32.60 6.48
CA ILE A 513 -3.06 -32.17 6.15
C ILE A 513 -3.18 -30.65 6.18
N LYS A 514 -2.59 -29.97 7.17
CA LYS A 514 -2.56 -28.50 7.25
C LYS A 514 -1.82 -27.88 6.05
N VAL A 515 -0.70 -28.45 5.64
CA VAL A 515 0.06 -28.05 4.44
C VAL A 515 -0.77 -28.21 3.17
N SER A 516 -1.37 -29.38 2.91
CA SER A 516 -2.25 -29.57 1.73
C SER A 516 -3.42 -28.58 1.68
N LYS A 517 -3.98 -28.22 2.84
CA LYS A 517 -5.06 -27.22 2.96
C LYS A 517 -4.57 -25.78 2.76
N ALA A 518 -3.34 -25.46 3.16
CA ALA A 518 -2.73 -24.16 2.92
C ALA A 518 -2.34 -23.99 1.45
N GLU A 519 -1.77 -25.03 0.84
CA GLU A 519 -1.37 -25.09 -0.58
C GLU A 519 -2.57 -24.86 -1.51
N SER A 520 -3.65 -25.63 -1.36
CA SER A 520 -4.90 -25.43 -2.12
C SER A 520 -5.58 -24.07 -1.87
N ARG A 521 -5.36 -23.44 -0.71
CA ARG A 521 -5.82 -22.07 -0.44
C ARG A 521 -4.96 -21.03 -1.17
N ALA A 522 -3.64 -21.26 -1.26
CA ALA A 522 -2.71 -20.41 -1.99
C ALA A 522 -2.97 -20.48 -3.51
N GLU A 523 -3.17 -21.67 -4.07
CA GLU A 523 -3.52 -21.88 -5.49
C GLU A 523 -4.85 -21.18 -5.87
N ASN A 524 -5.86 -21.24 -5.00
CA ASN A 524 -7.12 -20.49 -5.15
C ASN A 524 -6.93 -18.96 -5.02
N ALA A 525 -5.96 -18.50 -4.23
CA ALA A 525 -5.63 -17.08 -4.16
C ALA A 525 -4.89 -16.61 -5.42
N GLU A 526 -3.92 -17.39 -5.91
CA GLU A 526 -3.15 -17.11 -7.12
C GLU A 526 -4.05 -17.04 -8.37
N SER A 527 -4.96 -18.01 -8.54
CA SER A 527 -5.95 -18.02 -9.63
C SER A 527 -6.93 -16.84 -9.56
N LYS A 528 -7.27 -16.33 -8.36
CA LYS A 528 -8.04 -15.07 -8.22
C LYS A 528 -7.21 -13.83 -8.54
N CYS A 529 -5.95 -13.79 -8.12
CA CYS A 529 -5.05 -12.67 -8.42
C CYS A 529 -4.74 -12.57 -9.92
N THR A 530 -4.58 -13.69 -10.63
CA THR A 530 -4.39 -13.70 -12.09
C THR A 530 -5.63 -13.20 -12.82
N LEU A 531 -6.83 -13.69 -12.48
CA LEU A 531 -8.10 -13.20 -13.06
C LEU A 531 -8.34 -11.70 -12.77
N LEU A 532 -8.02 -11.24 -11.56
CA LEU A 532 -8.11 -9.82 -11.21
C LEU A 532 -7.08 -8.97 -11.99
N THR A 533 -5.92 -9.53 -12.33
CA THR A 533 -4.90 -8.84 -13.13
C THR A 533 -5.33 -8.75 -14.60
N GLU A 534 -5.93 -9.80 -15.14
CA GLU A 534 -6.48 -9.85 -16.50
C GLU A 534 -7.63 -8.84 -16.68
N THR A 535 -8.61 -8.84 -15.78
CA THR A 535 -9.74 -7.88 -15.83
C THR A 535 -9.30 -6.42 -15.61
N ASN A 536 -8.30 -6.16 -14.76
CA ASN A 536 -7.71 -4.82 -14.64
C ASN A 536 -6.99 -4.36 -15.92
N LEU A 537 -6.38 -5.28 -16.67
CA LEU A 537 -5.75 -4.97 -17.95
C LEU A 537 -6.82 -4.61 -19.00
N GLU A 538 -7.89 -5.39 -19.11
CA GLU A 538 -9.03 -5.10 -20.00
C GLU A 538 -9.66 -3.73 -19.70
N LEU A 539 -9.97 -3.45 -18.42
CA LEU A 539 -10.52 -2.15 -18.00
C LEU A 539 -9.58 -0.97 -18.33
N ASN A 540 -8.26 -1.17 -18.20
CA ASN A 540 -7.29 -0.15 -18.55
C ASN A 540 -7.18 0.09 -20.07
N GLU A 541 -7.37 -0.95 -20.89
CA GLU A 541 -7.50 -0.79 -22.35
C GLU A 541 -8.78 -0.03 -22.73
N GLU A 542 -9.92 -0.33 -22.11
CA GLU A 542 -11.19 0.41 -22.31
C GLU A 542 -11.07 1.89 -21.89
N LEU A 543 -10.46 2.17 -20.73
CA LEU A 543 -10.17 3.53 -20.28
C LEU A 543 -9.23 4.27 -21.26
N GLY A 544 -8.26 3.57 -21.85
CA GLY A 544 -7.41 4.10 -22.90
C GLY A 544 -8.19 4.49 -24.15
N PHE A 545 -9.10 3.63 -24.61
CA PHE A 545 -9.98 3.91 -25.75
C PHE A 545 -10.93 5.10 -25.47
N LEU A 546 -11.56 5.15 -24.29
CA LEU A 546 -12.44 6.24 -23.89
C LEU A 546 -11.68 7.58 -23.80
N ARG A 547 -10.45 7.57 -23.28
CA ARG A 547 -9.59 8.75 -23.21
C ARG A 547 -9.22 9.28 -24.61
N GLY A 548 -8.85 8.40 -25.53
CA GLY A 548 -8.57 8.79 -26.92
C GLY A 548 -9.82 9.34 -27.65
N LYS A 549 -11.00 8.81 -27.36
CA LYS A 549 -12.28 9.35 -27.86
C LYS A 549 -12.60 10.73 -27.27
N LEU A 550 -12.31 10.94 -25.99
CA LEU A 550 -12.49 12.23 -25.32
C LEU A 550 -11.57 13.30 -25.93
N GLU A 551 -10.28 13.00 -26.12
CA GLU A 551 -9.30 13.88 -26.75
C GLU A 551 -9.71 14.27 -28.19
N TYR A 552 -10.25 13.32 -28.96
CA TYR A 552 -10.83 13.60 -30.28
C TYR A 552 -12.04 14.55 -30.21
N MET A 553 -12.95 14.36 -29.25
CA MET A 553 -14.11 15.25 -29.07
C MET A 553 -13.72 16.65 -28.58
N GLU A 554 -12.74 16.74 -27.68
CA GLU A 554 -12.18 17.98 -27.16
C GLU A 554 -11.51 18.81 -28.27
N THR A 555 -10.61 18.20 -29.05
CA THR A 555 -9.96 18.85 -30.19
C THR A 555 -10.96 19.29 -31.26
N SER A 556 -11.96 18.46 -31.58
CA SER A 556 -13.07 18.83 -32.48
C SER A 556 -13.89 20.02 -31.93
N THR A 557 -14.11 20.08 -30.62
CA THR A 557 -14.86 21.16 -29.97
C THR A 557 -14.08 22.47 -30.01
N HIS A 558 -12.79 22.46 -29.70
CA HIS A 558 -11.91 23.62 -29.84
C HIS A 558 -11.81 24.11 -31.29
N GLN A 559 -11.75 23.21 -32.27
CA GLN A 559 -11.74 23.57 -33.68
C GLN A 559 -13.06 24.25 -34.10
N ALA A 560 -14.20 23.70 -33.67
CA ALA A 560 -15.52 24.28 -33.94
C ALA A 560 -15.67 25.67 -33.29
N GLU A 561 -15.19 25.85 -32.06
CA GLU A 561 -15.24 27.15 -31.38
C GLU A 561 -14.32 28.19 -32.03
N GLY A 562 -13.12 27.79 -32.45
CA GLY A 562 -12.25 28.64 -33.27
C GLY A 562 -12.91 29.10 -34.58
N ALA A 563 -13.65 28.21 -35.25
CA ALA A 563 -14.42 28.54 -36.45
C ALA A 563 -15.61 29.48 -36.17
N LYS A 564 -16.33 29.31 -35.05
CA LYS A 564 -17.37 30.26 -34.62
C LYS A 564 -16.80 31.64 -34.34
N ILE A 565 -15.69 31.74 -33.59
CA ILE A 565 -15.02 33.00 -33.28
C ILE A 565 -14.56 33.72 -34.56
N ALA A 566 -14.00 32.98 -35.53
CA ALA A 566 -13.65 33.55 -36.83
C ALA A 566 -14.87 34.08 -37.60
N THR A 567 -15.96 33.31 -37.62
CA THR A 567 -17.22 33.68 -38.28
C THR A 567 -17.86 34.90 -37.62
N ALA A 568 -17.86 34.98 -36.29
CA ALA A 568 -18.38 36.12 -35.54
C ALA A 568 -17.59 37.41 -35.82
N LYS A 569 -16.26 37.34 -35.94
CA LYS A 569 -15.41 38.48 -36.34
C LYS A 569 -15.74 38.97 -37.75
N ASP A 570 -15.89 38.05 -38.70
CA ASP A 570 -16.26 38.33 -40.09
C ASP A 570 -17.68 38.95 -40.21
N ILE A 571 -18.65 38.43 -39.45
CA ILE A 571 -19.98 39.06 -39.29
C ILE A 571 -19.84 40.48 -38.72
N GLY A 572 -19.03 40.69 -37.68
CA GLY A 572 -18.80 42.02 -37.11
C GLY A 572 -18.24 43.03 -38.12
N ILE A 573 -17.28 42.60 -38.96
CA ILE A 573 -16.73 43.41 -40.05
C ILE A 573 -17.81 43.75 -41.10
N ARG A 574 -18.60 42.77 -41.55
CA ARG A 574 -19.71 42.99 -42.49
C ARG A 574 -20.78 43.93 -41.93
N THR A 575 -21.20 43.72 -40.69
CA THR A 575 -22.22 44.56 -40.02
C THR A 575 -21.75 46.01 -39.92
N LYS A 576 -20.47 46.26 -39.59
CA LYS A 576 -19.91 47.61 -39.58
C LYS A 576 -19.97 48.26 -40.96
N LEU A 577 -19.54 47.56 -42.01
CA LEU A 577 -19.58 48.06 -43.40
C LEU A 577 -21.01 48.35 -43.89
N ILE A 578 -21.99 47.51 -43.52
CA ILE A 578 -23.41 47.75 -43.80
C ILE A 578 -23.90 49.00 -43.06
N GLY A 579 -23.53 49.16 -41.77
CA GLY A 579 -23.85 50.35 -40.98
C GLY A 579 -23.31 51.65 -41.59
N ASP A 580 -22.04 51.65 -42.00
CA ASP A 580 -21.39 52.79 -42.68
C ASP A 580 -22.11 53.15 -43.99
N LEU A 581 -22.53 52.13 -44.77
CA LEU A 581 -23.29 52.33 -46.02
C LEU A 581 -24.70 52.88 -45.77
N VAL A 582 -25.42 52.35 -44.77
CA VAL A 582 -26.76 52.81 -44.39
C VAL A 582 -26.70 54.26 -43.89
N MET A 583 -25.70 54.62 -43.08
CA MET A 583 -25.47 55.99 -42.63
C MET A 583 -25.22 56.94 -43.82
N LYS A 584 -24.39 56.53 -44.79
CA LYS A 584 -24.16 57.31 -46.01
C LYS A 584 -25.43 57.49 -46.86
N LEU A 585 -26.25 56.44 -46.99
CA LEU A 585 -27.55 56.52 -47.68
C LEU A 585 -28.55 57.42 -46.95
N ALA A 586 -28.55 57.44 -45.62
CA ALA A 586 -29.39 58.33 -44.82
C ALA A 586 -29.05 59.81 -45.06
N LEU A 587 -27.74 60.16 -45.06
CA LEU A 587 -27.27 61.52 -45.34
C LEU A 587 -27.61 61.97 -46.78
N GLU A 588 -27.49 61.10 -47.78
CA GLU A 588 -27.92 61.40 -49.15
C GLU A 588 -29.44 61.58 -49.25
N ARG A 589 -30.24 60.77 -48.54
CA ARG A 589 -31.70 60.93 -48.47
C ARG A 589 -32.08 62.28 -47.87
N GLU A 590 -31.42 62.71 -46.79
CA GLU A 590 -31.64 64.02 -46.17
C GLU A 590 -31.28 65.17 -47.12
N ARG A 591 -30.11 65.09 -47.78
CA ARG A 591 -29.68 66.06 -48.81
C ARG A 591 -30.72 66.19 -49.93
N LEU A 592 -31.18 65.07 -50.49
CA LEU A 592 -32.18 65.05 -51.56
C LEU A 592 -33.54 65.59 -51.08
N GLN A 593 -33.97 65.27 -49.87
CA GLN A 593 -35.20 65.83 -49.29
C GLN A 593 -35.12 67.35 -49.09
N SER A 594 -33.96 67.87 -48.71
CA SER A 594 -33.70 69.31 -48.62
C SER A 594 -33.78 69.97 -50.01
N GLU A 595 -33.11 69.41 -51.02
CA GLU A 595 -33.15 69.89 -52.41
C GLU A 595 -34.57 69.91 -52.97
N ILE A 596 -35.32 68.80 -52.84
CA ILE A 596 -36.74 68.69 -53.21
C ILE A 596 -37.57 69.77 -52.51
N SER A 597 -37.35 69.99 -51.22
CA SER A 597 -38.06 71.03 -50.45
C SER A 597 -37.77 72.44 -50.98
N THR A 598 -36.55 72.75 -51.40
CA THR A 598 -36.24 74.04 -52.05
C THR A 598 -36.91 74.16 -53.42
N LEU A 599 -36.96 73.08 -54.21
CA LEU A 599 -37.55 73.07 -55.54
C LEU A 599 -39.07 73.22 -55.48
N ILE A 600 -39.74 72.58 -54.52
CA ILE A 600 -41.17 72.76 -54.24
C ILE A 600 -41.47 74.22 -53.87
N LYS A 601 -40.65 74.85 -53.01
CA LYS A 601 -40.79 76.28 -52.67
C LYS A 601 -40.64 77.19 -53.90
N LYS A 602 -39.64 76.93 -54.76
CA LYS A 602 -39.45 77.65 -56.04
C LYS A 602 -40.65 77.49 -56.99
N ASN A 603 -41.12 76.25 -57.19
CA ASN A 603 -42.27 75.95 -58.04
C ASN A 603 -43.56 76.60 -57.53
N ARG A 604 -43.79 76.62 -56.20
CA ARG A 604 -44.91 77.35 -55.59
C ARG A 604 -44.85 78.84 -55.93
N ALA A 605 -43.70 79.48 -55.73
CA ALA A 605 -43.51 80.90 -56.03
C ALA A 605 -43.70 81.22 -57.53
N LEU A 606 -43.26 80.33 -58.44
CA LEU A 606 -43.50 80.47 -59.89
C LEU A 606 -44.98 80.31 -60.24
N SER A 607 -45.68 79.34 -59.64
CA SER A 607 -47.12 79.13 -59.84
C SER A 607 -47.94 80.34 -59.35
N GLU A 608 -47.56 80.93 -58.21
CA GLU A 608 -48.20 82.18 -57.75
C GLU A 608 -47.90 83.38 -58.65
N LYS A 609 -46.69 83.49 -59.22
CA LYS A 609 -46.38 84.51 -60.24
C LYS A 609 -47.26 84.33 -61.48
N LEU A 610 -47.44 83.09 -61.94
CA LEU A 610 -48.36 82.78 -63.05
C LEU A 610 -49.81 83.19 -62.73
N LYS A 611 -50.30 82.86 -61.52
CA LYS A 611 -51.67 83.23 -61.07
C LYS A 611 -51.89 84.75 -60.95
N ARG A 612 -50.88 85.52 -60.51
CA ARG A 612 -50.95 86.99 -60.50
C ARG A 612 -50.97 87.57 -61.93
N ASN A 613 -50.35 86.89 -62.88
CA ASN A 613 -50.39 87.29 -64.30
C ASN A 613 -51.70 86.88 -65.00
N SER A 614 -52.48 85.95 -64.42
CA SER A 614 -53.77 85.49 -64.95
C SER A 614 -55.00 86.15 -64.30
N SER A 615 -54.83 87.16 -63.45
CA SER A 615 -55.95 87.89 -62.81
C SER A 615 -56.36 89.17 -63.58
N SER A 616 -56.03 89.24 -64.86
CA SER A 616 -56.76 90.06 -65.85
C SER A 616 -57.66 89.14 -66.67
N TYR A 617 -58.79 89.67 -67.15
CA TYR A 617 -59.96 88.96 -67.70
C TYR A 617 -60.88 88.32 -66.63
N LYS A 618 -62.09 88.88 -66.56
CA LYS A 618 -63.15 88.61 -65.57
C LYS A 618 -64.45 88.32 -66.34
N GLY A 619 -65.27 87.39 -65.84
CA GLY A 619 -66.53 86.95 -66.47
C GLY A 619 -66.80 85.50 -66.04
N THR A 620 -67.51 85.20 -64.94
CA THR A 620 -68.84 85.64 -64.48
C THR A 620 -69.97 85.11 -65.35
N HIS A 621 -70.66 84.07 -64.88
CA HIS A 621 -72.13 84.04 -64.71
C HIS A 621 -72.51 82.92 -63.72
N ASN A 622 -73.59 83.11 -62.98
CA ASN A 622 -73.93 82.40 -61.75
C ASN A 622 -75.17 81.49 -61.89
N GLU A 623 -75.46 80.81 -60.75
CA GLU A 623 -76.76 80.34 -60.26
C GLU A 623 -77.33 79.03 -60.88
N THR A 624 -77.94 78.09 -60.12
CA THR A 624 -78.18 78.04 -58.66
C THR A 624 -78.31 76.60 -58.11
N LEU A 625 -78.16 76.42 -56.79
CA LEU A 625 -78.25 75.15 -56.05
C LEU A 625 -79.68 74.90 -55.51
N PRO A 626 -80.14 73.65 -55.30
CA PRO A 626 -79.94 72.98 -54.00
C PRO A 626 -79.70 71.45 -54.11
N GLY A 627 -79.12 70.72 -53.16
CA GLY A 627 -78.47 71.09 -51.91
C GLY A 627 -78.41 69.88 -50.95
N THR A 628 -77.23 69.56 -50.41
CA THR A 628 -77.07 68.61 -49.29
C THR A 628 -75.96 69.13 -48.36
N LYS A 629 -76.26 69.24 -47.07
CA LYS A 629 -75.35 69.75 -46.03
C LYS A 629 -74.43 68.60 -45.54
N SER A 630 -73.11 68.83 -45.52
CA SER A 630 -72.26 69.06 -44.31
C SER A 630 -71.96 67.79 -43.51
N SER A 631 -70.74 67.52 -42.99
CA SER A 631 -69.57 68.37 -42.72
C SER A 631 -68.26 67.55 -42.93
N ILE A 632 -67.13 68.13 -43.37
CA ILE A 632 -65.94 68.50 -42.54
C ILE A 632 -65.52 67.32 -41.62
N GLU A 633 -64.33 66.70 -41.76
CA GLU A 633 -63.02 67.34 -41.58
C GLU A 633 -61.86 66.73 -42.42
N ARG A 634 -60.61 67.16 -42.19
CA ARG A 634 -59.44 67.01 -43.09
C ARG A 634 -58.28 66.23 -42.38
N PRO A 635 -57.09 66.09 -42.99
CA PRO A 635 -56.60 64.89 -43.68
C PRO A 635 -55.55 64.07 -42.92
N ALA A 636 -55.37 62.81 -43.32
CA ALA A 636 -54.10 62.08 -43.14
C ALA A 636 -53.85 61.17 -44.36
N GLU A 637 -52.63 61.19 -44.88
CA GLU A 637 -52.24 60.46 -46.09
C GLU A 637 -51.82 59.02 -45.74
N SER A 638 -52.47 58.02 -46.33
CA SER A 638 -52.01 56.63 -46.31
C SER A 638 -52.14 55.97 -47.68
N PHE A 639 -51.15 56.23 -48.54
CA PHE A 639 -50.93 55.40 -49.74
C PHE A 639 -50.19 54.12 -49.36
N SER A 640 -50.93 53.14 -48.82
CA SER A 640 -50.51 51.74 -48.94
C SER A 640 -50.55 51.36 -50.41
N ARG A 641 -49.49 50.69 -50.88
CA ARG A 641 -49.51 50.00 -52.16
C ARG A 641 -48.81 48.66 -52.03
N ASP A 642 -49.60 47.61 -52.01
CA ASP A 642 -49.11 46.25 -52.12
C ASP A 642 -48.33 46.06 -53.42
N ILE A 643 -47.21 45.34 -53.35
CA ILE A 643 -46.61 44.68 -54.51
C ILE A 643 -46.28 43.25 -54.08
N GLN A 644 -46.78 42.31 -54.87
CA GLN A 644 -46.56 40.86 -54.69
C GLN A 644 -45.07 40.51 -54.80
N ALA A 645 -44.61 39.58 -53.96
CA ALA A 645 -43.40 38.83 -54.20
C ALA A 645 -43.79 37.41 -54.66
N GLU A 646 -43.48 37.09 -55.92
CA GLU A 646 -43.61 35.74 -56.45
C GLU A 646 -42.33 34.93 -56.14
N ASN A 647 -42.48 33.60 -56.04
CA ASN A 647 -41.51 32.70 -55.42
C ASN A 647 -40.15 32.61 -56.13
N LEU A 648 -39.09 32.29 -55.36
CA LEU A 648 -38.20 31.16 -55.69
C LEU A 648 -37.40 30.67 -54.45
N ALA A 649 -37.31 29.34 -54.31
CA ALA A 649 -36.69 28.61 -53.20
C ALA A 649 -35.15 28.84 -53.12
N ALA A 650 -34.40 28.50 -52.05
CA ALA A 650 -34.49 27.29 -51.24
C ALA A 650 -33.55 27.32 -50.00
N GLY A 651 -33.87 26.49 -48.99
CA GLY A 651 -32.86 25.79 -48.18
C GLY A 651 -32.57 26.30 -46.76
N ILE A 652 -32.72 25.39 -45.79
CA ILE A 652 -32.07 25.37 -44.45
C ILE A 652 -32.60 26.47 -43.50
N GLY A 653 -33.44 26.15 -42.51
CA GLY A 653 -33.08 25.32 -41.36
C GLY A 653 -33.01 26.22 -40.13
N GLU A 654 -33.84 25.97 -39.13
CA GLU A 654 -34.05 26.84 -37.97
C GLU A 654 -32.76 27.10 -37.17
N MET A 655 -32.59 28.32 -36.67
CA MET A 655 -31.82 28.55 -35.45
C MET A 655 -32.62 29.46 -34.51
N HIS A 656 -32.86 28.94 -33.32
CA HIS A 656 -33.67 29.54 -32.27
C HIS A 656 -33.10 30.88 -31.79
N LEU A 657 -34.00 31.83 -31.53
CA LEU A 657 -33.67 33.15 -30.99
C LEU A 657 -33.15 33.02 -29.55
N VAL A 658 -31.87 33.33 -29.32
CA VAL A 658 -31.37 33.66 -27.98
C VAL A 658 -31.46 35.17 -27.81
N THR A 659 -32.44 35.64 -27.05
CA THR A 659 -32.49 37.03 -26.58
C THR A 659 -32.35 37.02 -25.06
N THR A 660 -31.17 37.43 -24.60
CA THR A 660 -30.93 37.85 -23.22
C THR A 660 -31.78 39.07 -22.89
N LEU A 661 -32.40 39.13 -21.70
CA LEU A 661 -32.46 40.34 -20.88
C LEU A 661 -32.76 39.99 -19.41
N SER A 662 -32.33 40.87 -18.52
CA SER A 662 -32.32 40.71 -17.05
C SER A 662 -33.40 41.56 -16.38
N ALA A 663 -33.99 41.10 -15.26
CA ALA A 663 -34.20 41.89 -14.02
C ALA A 663 -35.09 41.16 -12.98
N GLU A 664 -34.91 41.58 -11.72
CA GLU A 664 -35.36 41.08 -10.42
C GLU A 664 -36.87 40.97 -10.07
N GLU A 665 -37.08 40.44 -8.86
CA GLU A 665 -38.21 40.55 -7.91
C GLU A 665 -39.40 39.55 -7.95
N LYS A 666 -39.33 38.64 -6.96
CA LYS A 666 -40.36 38.27 -5.96
C LYS A 666 -41.76 37.77 -6.39
N ALA A 667 -41.98 36.51 -6.00
CA ALA A 667 -43.12 36.02 -5.21
C ALA A 667 -44.57 36.33 -5.65
N SER A 668 -45.24 35.29 -6.16
CA SER A 668 -46.52 34.80 -5.61
C SER A 668 -46.89 33.48 -6.28
N GLY A 669 -47.48 32.54 -5.55
CA GLY A 669 -48.07 31.35 -6.16
C GLY A 669 -49.48 31.63 -6.71
N SER A 670 -49.87 30.87 -7.74
CA SER A 670 -51.26 30.44 -7.97
C SER A 670 -51.32 29.34 -9.05
N ASP A 671 -52.33 28.49 -8.95
CA ASP A 671 -52.58 27.36 -9.85
C ASP A 671 -52.63 27.72 -11.35
N SER A 672 -52.16 26.79 -12.19
CA SER A 672 -52.79 26.56 -13.49
C SER A 672 -52.74 25.09 -13.93
N LYS A 673 -53.80 24.37 -13.54
CA LYS A 673 -54.64 23.55 -14.42
C LYS A 673 -53.93 22.75 -15.53
N ILE A 674 -53.84 21.44 -15.31
CA ILE A 674 -53.52 20.40 -16.29
C ILE A 674 -54.30 20.61 -17.59
N GLU A 675 -53.60 20.74 -18.72
CA GLU A 675 -54.15 20.60 -20.07
C GLU A 675 -53.56 19.34 -20.72
N THR A 676 -54.43 18.52 -21.31
CA THR A 676 -54.13 17.15 -21.74
C THR A 676 -53.23 17.10 -22.98
N VAL A 677 -52.01 16.58 -22.80
CA VAL A 677 -51.11 16.25 -23.91
C VAL A 677 -51.72 15.13 -24.75
N ARG A 678 -51.73 15.32 -26.07
CA ARG A 678 -52.31 14.37 -27.03
C ARG A 678 -51.39 13.17 -27.24
N ASN A 679 -52.00 12.02 -27.49
CA ASN A 679 -51.34 10.75 -27.81
C ASN A 679 -50.22 10.90 -28.86
N ILE A 680 -49.07 10.29 -28.60
CA ILE A 680 -48.00 10.13 -29.58
C ILE A 680 -48.30 8.88 -30.41
N GLU A 681 -48.28 9.03 -31.73
CA GLU A 681 -48.64 8.00 -32.70
C GLU A 681 -47.48 7.01 -32.90
N ALA A 682 -47.68 5.75 -32.50
CA ALA A 682 -46.65 4.71 -32.54
C ALA A 682 -46.49 4.10 -33.94
N ALA A 683 -45.83 4.81 -34.87
CA ALA A 683 -45.71 4.36 -36.26
C ALA A 683 -44.43 4.79 -37.01
N GLN A 684 -43.23 4.66 -36.41
CA GLN A 684 -41.94 4.51 -37.15
C GLN A 684 -40.76 4.18 -36.20
N LEU A 685 -40.62 2.92 -35.79
CA LEU A 685 -39.33 2.42 -35.30
C LEU A 685 -38.54 1.85 -36.49
N ASP A 686 -37.34 2.37 -36.75
CA ASP A 686 -36.41 1.80 -37.74
C ASP A 686 -36.07 0.34 -37.30
N PRO A 687 -36.26 -0.68 -38.17
CA PRO A 687 -36.12 -2.09 -37.82
C PRO A 687 -34.75 -2.45 -37.21
N LYS A 688 -33.72 -1.64 -37.42
CA LYS A 688 -32.42 -1.80 -36.74
C LYS A 688 -32.53 -1.73 -35.22
N TYR A 689 -33.33 -0.81 -34.66
CA TYR A 689 -33.50 -0.69 -33.22
C TYR A 689 -34.34 -1.83 -32.64
N LEU A 690 -35.28 -2.36 -33.41
CA LEU A 690 -36.02 -3.58 -33.04
C LEU A 690 -35.08 -4.79 -33.00
N CYS A 691 -34.20 -4.96 -33.99
CA CYS A 691 -33.17 -6.01 -33.96
C CYS A 691 -32.17 -5.84 -32.81
N MET A 692 -31.74 -4.60 -32.49
CA MET A 692 -30.88 -4.33 -31.34
C MET A 692 -31.56 -4.67 -30.01
N ALA A 693 -32.83 -4.27 -29.83
CA ALA A 693 -33.60 -4.61 -28.63
C ALA A 693 -33.78 -6.13 -28.46
N ILE A 694 -34.04 -6.85 -29.57
CA ILE A 694 -34.12 -8.32 -29.57
C ILE A 694 -32.76 -8.95 -29.21
N LEU A 695 -31.65 -8.43 -29.75
CA LEU A 695 -30.31 -8.93 -29.42
C LEU A 695 -29.95 -8.71 -27.95
N VAL A 696 -30.26 -7.54 -27.39
CA VAL A 696 -30.06 -7.25 -25.95
C VAL A 696 -30.90 -8.21 -25.09
N LEU A 697 -32.15 -8.48 -25.48
CA LEU A 697 -33.00 -9.45 -24.80
C LEU A 697 -32.42 -10.88 -24.88
N PHE A 698 -31.89 -11.29 -26.03
CA PHE A 698 -31.24 -12.59 -26.19
C PHE A 698 -29.97 -12.71 -25.34
N VAL A 699 -29.14 -11.67 -25.25
CA VAL A 699 -27.97 -11.65 -24.37
C VAL A 699 -28.39 -11.77 -22.90
N ALA A 700 -29.40 -11.03 -22.46
CA ALA A 700 -29.92 -11.12 -21.08
C ALA A 700 -30.50 -12.51 -20.74
N VAL A 701 -31.17 -13.17 -21.69
CA VAL A 701 -31.66 -14.54 -21.50
C VAL A 701 -30.50 -15.55 -21.46
N LEU A 702 -29.46 -15.36 -22.30
CA LEU A 702 -28.28 -16.23 -22.29
C LEU A 702 -27.47 -16.09 -20.99
N THR A 703 -27.25 -14.86 -20.49
CA THR A 703 -26.55 -14.65 -19.21
C THR A 703 -27.33 -15.19 -18.02
N PHE A 704 -28.67 -15.09 -18.04
CA PHE A 704 -29.52 -15.72 -17.04
C PHE A 704 -29.47 -17.27 -17.10
N TYR A 705 -29.38 -17.83 -18.30
CA TYR A 705 -29.28 -19.29 -18.48
C TYR A 705 -27.91 -19.84 -18.04
N THR A 706 -26.80 -19.14 -18.34
CA THR A 706 -25.47 -19.52 -17.84
C THR A 706 -25.38 -19.41 -16.32
N TYR A 707 -25.97 -18.36 -15.74
CA TYR A 707 -26.03 -18.17 -14.29
C TYR A 707 -26.83 -19.28 -13.58
N GLN A 708 -27.95 -19.74 -14.16
CA GLN A 708 -28.68 -20.93 -13.66
C GLN A 708 -27.89 -22.23 -13.81
N GLN A 709 -26.99 -22.32 -14.79
CA GLN A 709 -26.18 -23.51 -15.02
C GLN A 709 -24.99 -23.61 -14.04
N GLU A 710 -24.45 -22.48 -13.57
CA GLU A 710 -23.44 -22.43 -12.49
C GLU A 710 -24.03 -22.66 -11.09
N SER A 711 -25.28 -22.24 -10.85
CA SER A 711 -25.93 -22.33 -9.53
C SER A 711 -26.62 -23.67 -9.25
N ASN A 712 -26.43 -24.69 -10.11
CA ASN A 712 -27.06 -26.01 -9.97
C ASN A 712 -26.02 -27.15 -10.03
N PRO A 713 -25.20 -27.35 -8.98
CA PRO A 713 -24.25 -28.44 -8.92
C PRO A 713 -24.98 -29.77 -8.74
N VAL A 714 -25.09 -30.55 -9.81
CA VAL A 714 -25.49 -31.96 -9.73
C VAL A 714 -24.30 -32.77 -9.23
N TYR A 715 -24.22 -32.98 -7.91
CA TYR A 715 -23.67 -34.19 -7.27
C TYR A 715 -24.19 -34.37 -5.84
#